data_AF-A0A7Z9GB27-F1
#
_entry.id   AF-A0A7Z9GB27-F1
#
_cell.length_a   1.000
_cell.length_b   1.000
_cell.length_c   1.000
_cell.angle_alpha   90.00
_cell.angle_beta   90.00
_cell.angle_gamma   90.00
#
_symmetry.space_group_name_H-M   'P 1'
#
loop_
_entity.id
_entity.type
_entity.pdbx_description
1 polymer ?
#
loop_
_entity_poly.entity_id
_entity_poly.type
_entity_poly.pdbx_seq_one_letter_code
_entity_poly.pdbx_strand_id
1 'polypeptide(L)'
;MILLFISTCSCGDNPAIETDSGVVDSEVSDTEIPDSSDTKQEEKDIPVIPPPPPVEPVVDPTSPNMFDLPYPSDIRRTAEGGLDMSTFPNPHKIVLLENYLTFAEEVLKGYSLTPSILFQFTGTLDTSKMPLPAASREPNSVYQLVNVDPDSDEFGTRHAVRPHWWDKQKYTYVPNFTLGLNPIHGIPLQTLTTYAAFVTTDVVDMHKQALVQSPIIRDALEGDGDLAENLAPLKAWIEIDGTLSIEQIATATVFTTGDPTKEMWTIRDFIRDDLEAPVISTTEEGKPDIVLGESPKPYYAVYEGHYPNPNFQSGEKPYNEGGDIHFGEDGKPIVQSTEQLRFALTIPKGFEMPETGWPLVLYGHGTGGDWKSFIETQPRAPAREFAERGVAMLGIDQPLHGDRFEGELDVEIYSFNFFNGRAGRSNFRQSAIDVLSQIRFVREGLKVPADVSHTGQEILIDPDNVFFMGHSHGGISAGIFAPLDTDLKAIIMSGGGGGLSSTIIERKTPVDIKKLMEAAMGIESDFELVVSHPVIGLVQNLVDATDPLSFAPFYRNRGPDEPPINIMMTEGTLDAQTPPIATESLAAAARIPILDPPATDPVAYFLLGMEPIKTPVKNNYKNKYGSSTAFLMQFDKANHWAIFNQPTAAKRYIEFVLSAIQTGTPSIQ
;
A
#
# COMPACT_ATOMS: atom_id res chain seq x y z
N MET A 1 -15.08 -12.67 -26.30
CA MET A 1 -14.52 -13.61 -27.30
C MET A 1 -13.08 -13.21 -27.60
N ILE A 2 -12.15 -13.47 -26.66
CA ILE A 2 -10.70 -13.61 -26.87
C ILE A 2 -10.31 -14.64 -25.79
N LEU A 3 -10.01 -15.85 -26.26
CA LEU A 3 -9.54 -17.01 -25.51
C LEU A 3 -8.32 -17.51 -26.32
N LEU A 4 -7.35 -18.12 -25.63
CA LEU A 4 -6.06 -18.63 -26.10
C LEU A 4 -4.91 -17.60 -26.16
N PHE A 5 -4.05 -17.64 -25.15
CA PHE A 5 -2.63 -17.97 -25.32
C PHE A 5 -2.06 -18.44 -23.97
N ILE A 6 -2.12 -19.74 -23.71
CA ILE A 6 -1.21 -20.42 -22.78
C ILE A 6 -0.49 -21.47 -23.63
N SER A 7 0.82 -21.34 -23.78
CA SER A 7 1.67 -22.46 -24.16
C SER A 7 3.03 -22.34 -23.51
N THR A 8 3.39 -23.45 -22.89
CA THR A 8 4.64 -23.86 -22.26
C THR A 8 5.90 -23.55 -23.07
N CYS A 9 7.02 -23.23 -22.42
CA CYS A 9 8.33 -23.50 -23.01
C CYS A 9 9.41 -23.88 -21.98
N SER A 10 9.97 -25.07 -22.24
CA SER A 10 11.12 -25.72 -21.64
C SER A 10 12.44 -25.07 -22.08
N CYS A 11 13.48 -25.25 -21.27
CA CYS A 11 14.88 -24.95 -21.50
C CYS A 11 15.43 -25.45 -22.85
N GLY A 12 16.42 -24.72 -23.40
CA GLY A 12 17.31 -25.21 -24.46
C GLY A 12 18.17 -24.11 -25.12
N ASP A 13 19.41 -24.00 -24.64
CA ASP A 13 20.69 -23.69 -25.30
C ASP A 13 20.94 -22.52 -26.28
N ASN A 14 22.06 -21.86 -25.97
CA ASN A 14 22.81 -20.81 -26.68
C ASN A 14 23.41 -21.31 -28.01
N PRO A 15 23.69 -20.44 -29.00
CA PRO A 15 25.10 -20.10 -29.22
C PRO A 15 25.43 -18.67 -29.72
N ALA A 16 26.71 -18.35 -29.47
CA ALA A 16 27.61 -17.28 -29.90
C ALA A 16 27.28 -16.43 -31.15
N ILE A 17 27.64 -15.14 -31.07
CA ILE A 17 27.76 -14.20 -32.18
C ILE A 17 29.25 -13.85 -32.37
N GLU A 18 29.77 -14.12 -33.55
CA GLU A 18 31.06 -13.66 -34.08
C GLU A 18 30.96 -12.21 -34.59
N THR A 19 32.04 -11.46 -34.39
CA THR A 19 32.29 -10.14 -34.95
C THR A 19 32.77 -10.23 -36.38
N ASP A 20 32.25 -9.39 -37.29
CA ASP A 20 32.93 -9.09 -38.54
C ASP A 20 32.92 -7.59 -38.85
N SER A 21 34.08 -7.13 -39.33
CA SER A 21 34.46 -5.75 -39.61
C SER A 21 34.44 -5.52 -41.11
N GLY A 22 33.62 -4.58 -41.59
CA GLY A 22 33.59 -4.15 -42.99
C GLY A 22 33.80 -2.65 -43.13
N VAL A 23 34.99 -2.27 -43.59
CA VAL A 23 35.36 -0.92 -44.05
C VAL A 23 34.82 -0.73 -45.47
N VAL A 24 34.22 0.43 -45.76
CA VAL A 24 34.02 0.91 -47.14
C VAL A 24 34.31 2.41 -47.22
N ASP A 25 35.28 2.74 -48.07
CA ASP A 25 35.67 4.08 -48.54
C ASP A 25 34.59 4.71 -49.44
N SER A 26 34.47 6.05 -49.39
CA SER A 26 34.16 6.84 -50.59
C SER A 26 34.58 8.31 -50.46
N GLU A 27 35.69 8.61 -51.13
CA GLU A 27 36.02 9.75 -52.01
C GLU A 27 35.56 11.19 -51.68
N VAL A 28 36.57 12.05 -51.61
CA VAL A 28 36.55 13.51 -51.60
C VAL A 28 36.51 14.03 -53.05
N SER A 29 35.67 15.03 -53.33
CA SER A 29 35.82 15.90 -54.51
C SER A 29 35.68 17.36 -54.13
N ASP A 30 36.78 18.10 -54.31
CA ASP A 30 36.87 19.55 -54.21
C ASP A 30 35.96 20.26 -55.22
N THR A 31 35.22 21.27 -54.75
CA THR A 31 34.66 22.31 -55.63
C THR A 31 34.83 23.69 -55.01
N GLU A 32 35.21 24.61 -55.88
CA GLU A 32 35.82 25.92 -55.64
C GLU A 32 34.91 26.94 -54.94
N ILE A 33 35.55 27.82 -54.15
CA ILE A 33 34.96 29.02 -53.55
C ILE A 33 35.09 30.18 -54.55
N PRO A 34 34.00 30.86 -54.97
CA PRO A 34 34.09 32.17 -55.57
C PRO A 34 33.92 33.28 -54.53
N ASP A 35 34.92 34.17 -54.53
CA ASP A 35 34.93 35.45 -53.86
C ASP A 35 33.86 36.38 -54.48
N SER A 36 33.00 36.99 -53.67
CA SER A 36 32.13 38.09 -54.12
C SER A 36 32.03 39.16 -53.04
N SER A 37 32.72 40.26 -53.33
CA SER A 37 32.59 41.57 -52.70
C SER A 37 31.22 42.22 -53.00
N ASP A 38 30.75 43.02 -52.03
CA ASP A 38 29.72 44.05 -52.14
C ASP A 38 28.27 43.61 -52.43
N THR A 39 27.53 43.32 -51.35
CA THR A 39 26.12 43.70 -51.26
C THR A 39 25.86 44.37 -49.91
N LYS A 40 25.45 45.64 -49.95
CA LYS A 40 24.84 46.33 -48.80
C LYS A 40 23.56 45.57 -48.44
N GLN A 41 23.57 44.84 -47.32
CA GLN A 41 22.33 44.36 -46.72
C GLN A 41 21.58 45.56 -46.15
N GLU A 42 20.44 45.89 -46.74
CA GLU A 42 19.39 46.63 -46.06
C GLU A 42 19.01 45.83 -44.80
N GLU A 43 19.17 46.42 -43.62
CA GLU A 43 18.54 45.94 -42.39
C GLU A 43 17.03 45.91 -42.63
N LYS A 44 16.52 44.74 -43.02
CA LYS A 44 15.09 44.46 -42.86
C LYS A 44 14.85 44.41 -41.37
N ASP A 45 14.04 45.35 -40.87
CA ASP A 45 13.41 45.27 -39.55
C ASP A 45 12.87 43.85 -39.39
N ILE A 46 13.56 43.03 -38.58
CA ILE A 46 13.06 41.73 -38.18
C ILE A 46 11.84 42.06 -37.32
N PRO A 47 10.62 41.63 -37.70
CA PRO A 47 9.45 41.88 -36.88
C PRO A 47 9.73 41.29 -35.50
N VAL A 48 9.78 42.15 -34.48
CA VAL A 48 9.86 41.73 -33.08
C VAL A 48 8.59 40.95 -32.81
N ILE A 49 8.68 39.62 -32.86
CA ILE A 49 7.58 38.75 -32.45
C ILE A 49 7.36 39.03 -30.96
N PRO A 50 6.17 39.50 -30.54
CA PRO A 50 5.91 39.72 -29.13
C PRO A 50 6.15 38.40 -28.39
N PRO A 51 6.71 38.43 -27.16
CA PRO A 51 6.88 37.22 -26.38
C PRO A 51 5.51 36.52 -26.26
N PRO A 52 5.50 35.17 -26.23
CA PRO A 52 4.26 34.44 -26.02
C PRO A 52 3.57 34.92 -24.73
N PRO A 53 2.23 34.80 -24.66
CA PRO A 53 1.53 35.09 -23.43
C PRO A 53 2.10 34.20 -22.30
N PRO A 54 2.18 34.72 -21.06
CA PRO A 54 2.67 33.94 -19.94
C PRO A 54 1.77 32.72 -19.72
N VAL A 55 2.37 31.65 -19.19
CA VAL A 55 1.62 30.45 -18.81
C VAL A 55 0.69 30.78 -17.63
N GLU A 56 -0.54 30.31 -17.73
CA GLU A 56 -1.61 30.51 -16.75
C GLU A 56 -2.08 29.15 -16.23
N PRO A 57 -2.42 29.03 -14.94
CA PRO A 57 -3.13 27.87 -14.42
C PRO A 57 -4.54 27.77 -15.01
N VAL A 58 -4.98 26.57 -15.36
CA VAL A 58 -6.37 26.29 -15.75
C VAL A 58 -7.19 26.09 -14.47
N VAL A 59 -8.15 26.98 -14.25
CA VAL A 59 -9.08 26.95 -13.11
C VAL A 59 -10.45 27.38 -13.64
N ASP A 60 -11.41 26.47 -13.65
CA ASP A 60 -12.81 26.72 -13.98
C ASP A 60 -13.71 25.81 -13.14
N PRO A 61 -14.29 26.31 -12.03
CA PRO A 61 -15.17 25.52 -11.17
C PRO A 61 -16.50 25.15 -11.83
N THR A 62 -16.83 25.77 -12.97
CA THR A 62 -18.08 25.52 -13.72
C THR A 62 -17.87 24.56 -14.89
N SER A 63 -16.62 24.19 -15.17
CA SER A 63 -16.30 23.30 -16.28
C SER A 63 -16.89 21.91 -16.07
N PRO A 64 -17.45 21.28 -17.12
CA PRO A 64 -17.85 19.87 -17.07
C PRO A 64 -16.64 18.91 -17.05
N ASN A 65 -15.41 19.40 -17.25
CA ASN A 65 -14.21 18.56 -17.20
C ASN A 65 -13.61 18.58 -15.79
N MET A 66 -13.37 17.40 -15.21
CA MET A 66 -12.88 17.28 -13.84
C MET A 66 -11.55 18.02 -13.58
N PHE A 67 -10.65 18.04 -14.57
CA PHE A 67 -9.29 18.54 -14.41
C PHE A 67 -9.08 19.98 -14.89
N ASP A 68 -10.14 20.66 -15.35
CA ASP A 68 -10.13 22.12 -15.54
C ASP A 68 -10.16 22.86 -14.18
N LEU A 69 -10.24 22.12 -13.07
CA LEU A 69 -10.02 22.58 -11.71
C LEU A 69 -8.91 21.71 -11.09
N PRO A 70 -8.01 22.28 -10.27
CA PRO A 70 -7.08 21.49 -9.46
C PRO A 70 -7.76 20.33 -8.72
N TYR A 71 -7.15 19.15 -8.76
CA TYR A 71 -7.64 17.92 -8.14
C TYR A 71 -6.65 17.44 -7.06
N PRO A 72 -7.09 16.79 -5.97
CA PRO A 72 -8.47 16.70 -5.46
C PRO A 72 -8.96 18.04 -4.93
N SER A 73 -10.28 18.25 -4.76
CA SER A 73 -10.85 19.50 -4.22
C SER A 73 -12.19 19.25 -3.53
N ASP A 74 -12.37 19.80 -2.32
CA ASP A 74 -13.59 19.63 -1.53
C ASP A 74 -14.85 20.25 -2.16
N ILE A 75 -14.74 21.09 -3.20
CA ILE A 75 -15.90 21.51 -4.00
C ILE A 75 -16.60 20.33 -4.70
N ARG A 76 -15.89 19.21 -4.91
CA ARG A 76 -16.42 17.98 -5.50
C ARG A 76 -17.02 17.03 -4.45
N ARG A 77 -17.18 17.49 -3.20
CA ARG A 77 -17.84 16.69 -2.16
C ARG A 77 -19.34 16.89 -2.22
N THR A 78 -20.08 15.79 -2.04
CA THR A 78 -21.54 15.85 -1.93
C THR A 78 -21.96 16.36 -0.55
N ALA A 79 -23.23 16.74 -0.40
CA ALA A 79 -23.76 17.19 0.89
C ALA A 79 -23.68 16.10 1.99
N GLU A 80 -23.69 14.83 1.59
CA GLU A 80 -23.52 13.66 2.46
C GLU A 80 -22.05 13.30 2.71
N GLY A 81 -21.11 14.15 2.27
CA GLY A 81 -19.66 13.98 2.42
C GLY A 81 -19.03 12.98 1.45
N GLY A 82 -19.78 12.49 0.46
CA GLY A 82 -19.27 11.63 -0.62
C GLY A 82 -18.42 12.39 -1.63
N LEU A 83 -17.86 11.69 -2.63
CA LEU A 83 -17.14 12.31 -3.75
C LEU A 83 -17.97 12.21 -5.03
N ASP A 84 -18.10 13.33 -5.76
CA ASP A 84 -18.68 13.35 -7.11
C ASP A 84 -17.59 12.97 -8.14
N MET A 85 -17.80 11.84 -8.81
CA MET A 85 -16.88 11.28 -9.81
C MET A 85 -17.49 11.30 -11.22
N SER A 86 -18.68 11.88 -11.39
CA SER A 86 -19.46 11.87 -12.63
C SER A 86 -18.76 12.55 -13.82
N THR A 87 -17.82 13.46 -13.55
CA THR A 87 -17.04 14.20 -14.55
C THR A 87 -15.62 13.65 -14.75
N PHE A 88 -15.25 12.56 -14.07
CA PHE A 88 -13.96 11.91 -14.23
C PHE A 88 -13.79 11.40 -15.67
N PRO A 89 -12.63 11.61 -16.33
CA PRO A 89 -12.49 11.29 -17.75
C PRO A 89 -12.54 9.78 -18.02
N ASN A 90 -13.38 9.39 -18.99
CA ASN A 90 -13.41 8.05 -19.56
C ASN A 90 -13.51 8.12 -21.10
N PRO A 91 -12.45 8.59 -21.80
CA PRO A 91 -12.50 8.90 -23.24
C PRO A 91 -12.79 7.67 -24.10
N HIS A 92 -12.39 6.48 -23.64
CA HIS A 92 -12.61 5.22 -24.34
C HIS A 92 -13.89 4.49 -23.91
N LYS A 93 -14.69 5.06 -23.00
CA LYS A 93 -15.94 4.47 -22.46
C LYS A 93 -15.70 3.05 -21.92
N ILE A 94 -14.64 2.91 -21.13
CA ILE A 94 -14.23 1.65 -20.54
C ILE A 94 -15.18 1.32 -19.41
N VAL A 95 -15.96 0.25 -19.58
CA VAL A 95 -16.96 -0.22 -18.59
C VAL A 95 -16.31 -0.51 -17.24
N LEU A 96 -15.10 -1.07 -17.23
CA LEU A 96 -14.36 -1.31 -15.99
C LEU A 96 -14.15 -0.01 -15.21
N LEU A 97 -13.74 1.07 -15.89
CA LEU A 97 -13.56 2.37 -15.24
C LEU A 97 -14.89 2.95 -14.76
N GLU A 98 -15.98 2.81 -15.52
CA GLU A 98 -17.34 3.24 -15.09
C GLU A 98 -17.77 2.52 -13.80
N ASN A 99 -17.48 1.23 -13.68
CA ASN A 99 -17.75 0.46 -12.47
C ASN A 99 -16.94 0.96 -11.26
N TYR A 100 -15.67 1.29 -11.46
CA TYR A 100 -14.82 1.86 -10.41
C TYR A 100 -15.30 3.25 -9.98
N LEU A 101 -15.72 4.10 -10.93
CA LEU A 101 -16.26 5.43 -10.64
C LEU A 101 -17.58 5.34 -9.86
N THR A 102 -18.50 4.48 -10.30
CA THR A 102 -19.77 4.25 -9.59
C THR A 102 -19.51 3.76 -8.16
N PHE A 103 -18.59 2.80 -8.00
CA PHE A 103 -18.23 2.29 -6.69
C PHE A 103 -17.60 3.37 -5.79
N ALA A 104 -16.74 4.22 -6.36
CA ALA A 104 -16.14 5.35 -5.64
C ALA A 104 -17.20 6.31 -5.07
N GLU A 105 -18.23 6.64 -5.85
CA GLU A 105 -19.34 7.49 -5.39
C GLU A 105 -20.15 6.84 -4.24
N GLU A 106 -20.25 5.50 -4.23
CA GLU A 106 -20.95 4.76 -3.18
C GLU A 106 -20.18 4.78 -1.84
N VAL A 107 -18.87 4.51 -1.86
CA VAL A 107 -18.12 4.16 -0.64
C VAL A 107 -17.17 5.23 -0.12
N LEU A 108 -16.71 6.16 -0.95
CA LEU A 108 -15.73 7.15 -0.52
C LEU A 108 -16.39 8.30 0.22
N LYS A 109 -15.84 8.67 1.39
CA LYS A 109 -16.29 9.79 2.24
C LYS A 109 -15.22 10.88 2.42
N GLY A 110 -14.19 10.84 1.59
CA GLY A 110 -13.05 11.74 1.60
C GLY A 110 -11.96 11.26 0.64
N TYR A 111 -10.89 12.02 0.54
CA TYR A 111 -9.77 11.70 -0.34
C TYR A 111 -8.76 10.75 0.29
N SER A 112 -7.92 10.17 -0.56
CA SER A 112 -6.88 9.23 -0.17
C SER A 112 -5.89 9.83 0.83
N LEU A 113 -5.24 8.98 1.63
CA LEU A 113 -4.10 9.37 2.47
C LEU A 113 -2.79 9.51 1.68
N THR A 114 -2.77 9.04 0.42
CA THR A 114 -1.65 9.15 -0.52
C THR A 114 -2.13 9.68 -1.88
N PRO A 115 -2.79 10.86 -1.92
CA PRO A 115 -3.51 11.33 -3.10
C PRO A 115 -2.61 11.62 -4.30
N SER A 116 -3.20 11.49 -5.50
CA SER A 116 -2.72 12.15 -6.71
C SER A 116 -3.26 13.58 -6.74
N ILE A 117 -2.37 14.57 -6.75
CA ILE A 117 -2.73 16.00 -6.81
C ILE A 117 -2.34 16.53 -8.19
N LEU A 118 -3.23 17.22 -8.89
CA LEU A 118 -3.06 17.65 -10.28
C LEU A 118 -3.33 19.15 -10.45
N PHE A 119 -2.43 19.85 -11.16
CA PHE A 119 -2.60 21.24 -11.59
C PHE A 119 -2.36 21.32 -13.10
N GLN A 120 -3.35 21.78 -13.86
CA GLN A 120 -3.23 21.98 -15.30
C GLN A 120 -2.82 23.43 -15.63
N PHE A 121 -2.07 23.61 -16.71
CA PHE A 121 -1.61 24.91 -17.21
C PHE A 121 -1.90 25.10 -18.70
N THR A 122 -1.89 26.35 -19.17
CA THR A 122 -2.09 26.69 -20.59
C THR A 122 -0.86 26.43 -21.46
N GLY A 123 0.29 26.18 -20.86
CA GLY A 123 1.57 25.98 -21.54
C GLY A 123 2.64 25.33 -20.67
N THR A 124 3.85 25.20 -21.23
CA THR A 124 4.91 24.40 -20.62
C THR A 124 5.68 25.13 -19.51
N LEU A 125 5.93 24.44 -18.40
CA LEU A 125 6.75 24.93 -17.29
C LEU A 125 8.23 24.57 -17.49
N ASP A 126 9.13 25.36 -16.89
CA ASP A 126 10.55 25.01 -16.74
C ASP A 126 10.74 24.04 -15.56
N THR A 127 10.70 22.75 -15.86
CA THR A 127 10.83 21.69 -14.85
C THR A 127 12.24 21.55 -14.29
N SER A 128 13.27 22.16 -14.90
CA SER A 128 14.66 22.07 -14.44
C SER A 128 14.90 22.73 -13.08
N LYS A 129 13.95 23.57 -12.64
CA LYS A 129 13.98 24.29 -11.37
C LYS A 129 13.01 23.74 -10.33
N MET A 130 12.28 22.66 -10.64
CA MET A 130 11.39 22.06 -9.67
C MET A 130 12.22 21.47 -8.51
N PRO A 131 11.88 21.77 -7.25
CA PRO A 131 12.65 21.28 -6.10
C PRO A 131 12.67 19.75 -6.06
N LEU A 132 13.71 19.20 -5.43
CA LEU A 132 13.69 17.80 -5.02
C LEU A 132 12.63 17.61 -3.92
N PRO A 133 12.10 16.39 -3.71
CA PRO A 133 11.02 16.19 -2.74
C PRO A 133 11.30 16.71 -1.33
N ALA A 134 12.53 16.60 -0.83
CA ALA A 134 12.89 17.14 0.49
C ALA A 134 12.76 18.68 0.55
N ALA A 135 13.16 19.37 -0.52
CA ALA A 135 13.08 20.83 -0.61
C ALA A 135 11.64 21.34 -0.77
N SER A 136 10.68 20.47 -1.14
CA SER A 136 9.27 20.87 -1.24
C SER A 136 8.61 21.25 0.09
N ARG A 137 9.27 20.94 1.22
CA ARG A 137 8.85 21.31 2.57
C ARG A 137 9.33 22.69 3.01
N GLU A 138 10.26 23.28 2.28
CA GLU A 138 10.80 24.59 2.63
C GLU A 138 9.74 25.68 2.36
N PRO A 139 9.62 26.71 3.22
CA PRO A 139 8.61 27.75 3.06
C PRO A 139 8.66 28.49 1.71
N ASN A 140 9.84 28.55 1.07
CA ASN A 140 10.06 29.17 -0.23
C ASN A 140 9.97 28.18 -1.41
N SER A 141 9.50 26.94 -1.19
CA SER A 141 9.27 26.00 -2.27
C SER A 141 8.17 26.51 -3.21
N VAL A 142 8.39 26.30 -4.51
CA VAL A 142 7.49 26.79 -5.56
C VAL A 142 6.18 26.00 -5.69
N TYR A 143 6.10 24.83 -5.05
CA TYR A 143 4.87 24.08 -4.81
C TYR A 143 4.93 23.44 -3.41
N GLN A 144 3.78 23.32 -2.74
CA GLN A 144 3.71 22.82 -1.37
C GLN A 144 2.41 22.03 -1.15
N LEU A 145 2.45 21.10 -0.19
CA LEU A 145 1.30 20.44 0.40
C LEU A 145 1.36 20.67 1.90
N VAL A 146 0.31 21.24 2.48
CA VAL A 146 0.29 21.70 3.86
C VAL A 146 -0.96 21.23 4.58
N ASN A 147 -0.80 20.79 5.82
CA ASN A 147 -1.91 20.59 6.74
C ASN A 147 -2.49 21.96 7.12
N VAL A 148 -3.73 22.24 6.70
CA VAL A 148 -4.43 23.50 6.97
C VAL A 148 -5.65 23.29 7.87
N ASP A 149 -5.74 22.13 8.52
CA ASP A 149 -6.81 21.79 9.43
C ASP A 149 -6.58 22.42 10.81
N PRO A 150 -7.40 23.41 11.23
CA PRO A 150 -7.20 24.10 12.49
C PRO A 150 -7.35 23.19 13.71
N ASP A 151 -7.99 22.03 13.58
CA ASP A 151 -8.21 21.08 14.67
C ASP A 151 -7.12 20.00 14.72
N SER A 152 -6.19 19.96 13.76
CA SER A 152 -5.09 19.00 13.73
C SER A 152 -3.92 19.42 14.64
N ASP A 153 -3.41 18.46 15.42
CA ASP A 153 -2.16 18.61 16.18
C ASP A 153 -0.93 18.89 15.28
N GLU A 154 -1.04 18.63 13.97
CA GLU A 154 -0.02 18.87 12.96
C GLU A 154 -0.32 20.07 12.06
N PHE A 155 -1.23 20.98 12.45
CA PHE A 155 -1.53 22.20 11.70
C PHE A 155 -0.27 22.97 11.27
N GLY A 156 -0.23 23.36 10.00
CA GLY A 156 0.89 24.06 9.38
C GLY A 156 2.08 23.18 8.98
N THR A 157 2.00 21.86 9.19
CA THR A 157 3.03 20.93 8.73
C THR A 157 3.07 20.88 7.21
N ARG A 158 4.25 21.14 6.64
CA ARG A 158 4.55 21.00 5.21
C ARG A 158 5.02 19.59 4.90
N HIS A 159 4.33 18.94 3.96
CA HIS A 159 4.60 17.56 3.53
C HIS A 159 5.49 17.54 2.29
N ALA A 160 6.43 16.59 2.27
CA ALA A 160 7.25 16.37 1.08
C ALA A 160 6.40 15.73 -0.02
N VAL A 161 6.50 16.26 -1.24
CA VAL A 161 5.81 15.75 -2.42
C VAL A 161 6.78 15.46 -3.55
N ARG A 162 6.47 14.44 -4.35
CA ARG A 162 7.17 14.08 -5.57
C ARG A 162 6.47 14.74 -6.76
N PRO A 163 7.14 15.61 -7.53
CA PRO A 163 6.56 16.17 -8.74
C PRO A 163 6.66 15.19 -9.91
N HIS A 164 5.70 15.28 -10.82
CA HIS A 164 5.76 14.70 -12.15
C HIS A 164 5.14 15.69 -13.15
N TRP A 165 5.75 15.84 -14.31
CA TRP A 165 5.29 16.77 -15.34
C TRP A 165 4.88 16.02 -16.60
N TRP A 166 3.60 16.11 -16.93
CA TRP A 166 3.05 15.68 -18.22
C TRP A 166 3.11 16.84 -19.19
N ASP A 167 3.91 16.69 -20.23
CA ASP A 167 4.10 17.72 -21.26
C ASP A 167 3.01 17.63 -22.35
N LYS A 168 3.35 17.99 -23.60
CA LYS A 168 2.40 18.01 -24.73
C LYS A 168 2.44 16.70 -25.53
N GLN A 169 2.46 15.55 -24.87
CA GLN A 169 2.10 14.29 -25.50
C GLN A 169 0.58 14.16 -25.43
N LYS A 170 -0.06 13.62 -26.48
CA LYS A 170 -1.50 13.34 -26.43
C LYS A 170 -1.74 12.18 -25.45
N TYR A 171 -1.89 12.52 -24.17
CA TYR A 171 -2.22 11.58 -23.10
C TYR A 171 -3.70 11.24 -23.11
N THR A 172 -4.05 10.05 -22.61
CA THR A 172 -5.40 9.51 -22.61
C THR A 172 -6.26 10.15 -21.50
N TYR A 173 -5.77 10.16 -20.26
CA TYR A 173 -6.53 10.60 -19.08
C TYR A 173 -6.03 11.89 -18.46
N VAL A 174 -4.78 12.27 -18.76
CA VAL A 174 -4.16 13.47 -18.20
C VAL A 174 -4.25 14.62 -19.21
N PRO A 175 -4.73 15.81 -18.83
CA PRO A 175 -4.68 16.97 -19.71
C PRO A 175 -3.23 17.36 -20.05
N ASN A 176 -3.03 18.00 -21.21
CA ASN A 176 -1.71 18.54 -21.56
C ASN A 176 -1.25 19.55 -20.52
N PHE A 177 0.07 19.62 -20.30
CA PHE A 177 0.70 20.59 -19.39
C PHE A 177 0.18 20.46 -17.95
N THR A 178 0.30 19.27 -17.39
CA THR A 178 -0.17 18.97 -16.04
C THR A 178 1.00 18.70 -15.11
N LEU A 179 1.02 19.38 -13.96
CA LEU A 179 1.87 19.05 -12.82
C LEU A 179 1.11 18.09 -11.90
N GLY A 180 1.64 16.89 -11.75
CA GLY A 180 1.26 15.95 -10.71
C GLY A 180 2.13 16.11 -9.47
N LEU A 181 1.53 16.11 -8.29
CA LEU A 181 2.21 15.97 -7.01
C LEU A 181 1.66 14.73 -6.30
N ASN A 182 2.52 14.02 -5.60
CA ASN A 182 2.14 12.88 -4.76
C ASN A 182 2.95 12.92 -3.45
N PRO A 183 2.32 12.80 -2.27
CA PRO A 183 3.06 12.69 -1.02
C PRO A 183 4.04 11.53 -1.05
N ILE A 184 5.18 11.68 -0.40
CA ILE A 184 6.15 10.59 -0.33
C ILE A 184 5.54 9.39 0.38
N HIS A 185 5.45 8.25 -0.32
CA HIS A 185 5.05 6.98 0.28
C HIS A 185 5.92 6.67 1.50
N GLY A 186 5.27 6.17 2.55
CA GLY A 186 5.86 6.05 3.89
C GLY A 186 5.65 7.26 4.79
N ILE A 187 5.03 8.33 4.29
CA ILE A 187 4.58 9.49 5.07
C ILE A 187 3.12 9.80 4.66
N PRO A 188 2.16 8.91 4.98
CA PRO A 188 0.77 9.14 4.62
C PRO A 188 0.23 10.41 5.31
N LEU A 189 -0.78 11.01 4.69
CA LEU A 189 -1.56 12.08 5.31
C LEU A 189 -2.39 11.52 6.48
N GLN A 190 -2.80 12.39 7.40
CA GLN A 190 -3.68 12.04 8.51
C GLN A 190 -5.11 11.84 8.01
N THR A 191 -5.88 10.98 8.68
CA THR A 191 -7.30 10.75 8.39
C THR A 191 -8.14 11.95 8.79
N LEU A 192 -9.25 12.19 8.09
CA LEU A 192 -10.22 13.25 8.42
C LEU A 192 -9.57 14.63 8.62
N THR A 193 -8.53 14.92 7.84
CA THR A 193 -7.72 16.14 7.98
C THR A 193 -7.76 16.94 6.69
N THR A 194 -7.93 18.26 6.81
CA THR A 194 -7.94 19.18 5.66
C THR A 194 -6.53 19.63 5.26
N TYR A 195 -6.23 19.49 3.97
CA TYR A 195 -4.95 19.85 3.37
C TYR A 195 -5.13 20.87 2.26
N ALA A 196 -4.12 21.72 2.07
CA ALA A 196 -4.01 22.58 0.91
C ALA A 196 -2.77 22.21 0.10
N ALA A 197 -2.94 22.06 -1.22
CA ALA A 197 -1.83 21.99 -2.15
C ALA A 197 -1.85 23.21 -3.06
N PHE A 198 -0.69 23.81 -3.33
CA PHE A 198 -0.62 25.01 -4.16
C PHE A 198 0.67 25.13 -4.93
N VAL A 199 0.62 25.91 -6.00
CA VAL A 199 1.75 26.31 -6.84
C VAL A 199 1.89 27.83 -6.76
N THR A 200 3.12 28.30 -6.62
CA THR A 200 3.42 29.73 -6.47
C THR A 200 3.67 30.41 -7.82
N THR A 201 3.63 31.75 -7.84
CA THR A 201 4.02 32.56 -9.00
C THR A 201 5.51 32.50 -9.33
N ASP A 202 6.34 31.95 -8.43
CA ASP A 202 7.80 31.82 -8.63
C ASP A 202 8.17 30.68 -9.59
N VAL A 203 7.22 29.81 -9.94
CA VAL A 203 7.38 28.89 -11.07
C VAL A 203 7.49 29.71 -12.35
N VAL A 204 8.42 29.33 -13.23
CA VAL A 204 8.62 29.99 -14.53
C VAL A 204 8.33 29.03 -15.68
N ASP A 205 7.94 29.60 -16.82
CA ASP A 205 7.82 28.88 -18.08
C ASP A 205 9.17 28.69 -18.79
N MET A 206 9.13 28.02 -19.95
CA MET A 206 10.32 27.79 -20.78
C MET A 206 10.96 29.07 -21.34
N HIS A 207 10.25 30.21 -21.30
CA HIS A 207 10.72 31.54 -21.68
C HIS A 207 11.22 32.35 -20.47
N LYS A 208 11.28 31.75 -19.28
CA LYS A 208 11.66 32.37 -18.00
C LYS A 208 10.68 33.45 -17.53
N GLN A 209 9.44 33.43 -18.01
CA GLN A 209 8.37 34.28 -17.51
C GLN A 209 7.72 33.60 -16.30
N ALA A 210 7.46 34.37 -15.23
CA ALA A 210 6.77 33.90 -14.05
C ALA A 210 5.32 33.49 -14.37
N LEU A 211 4.80 32.52 -13.63
CA LEU A 211 3.39 32.18 -13.69
C LEU A 211 2.53 33.36 -13.24
N VAL A 212 1.41 33.54 -13.93
CA VAL A 212 0.38 34.49 -13.52
C VAL A 212 -0.56 33.80 -12.54
N GLN A 213 -0.99 34.53 -11.51
CA GLN A 213 -2.04 34.07 -10.61
C GLN A 213 -3.38 33.97 -11.34
N SER A 214 -4.06 32.83 -11.17
CA SER A 214 -5.41 32.67 -11.69
C SER A 214 -6.34 33.72 -11.06
N PRO A 215 -7.10 34.49 -11.87
CA PRO A 215 -8.07 35.46 -11.34
C PRO A 215 -9.08 34.84 -10.39
N ILE A 216 -9.54 33.61 -10.67
CA ILE A 216 -10.50 32.89 -9.82
C ILE A 216 -9.88 32.58 -8.45
N ILE A 217 -8.60 32.18 -8.43
CA ILE A 217 -7.88 31.90 -7.18
C ILE A 217 -7.61 33.18 -6.38
N ARG A 218 -7.24 34.27 -7.06
CA ARG A 218 -7.09 35.58 -6.43
C ARG A 218 -8.39 35.99 -5.74
N ASP A 219 -9.49 36.03 -6.50
CA ASP A 219 -10.79 36.49 -6.00
C ASP A 219 -11.24 35.61 -4.80
N ALA A 220 -11.04 34.29 -4.89
CA ALA A 220 -11.33 33.35 -3.80
C ALA A 220 -10.48 33.57 -2.55
N LEU A 221 -9.19 33.83 -2.68
CA LEU A 221 -8.32 34.16 -1.54
C LEU A 221 -8.62 35.55 -0.97
N GLU A 222 -9.17 36.48 -1.76
CA GLU A 222 -9.72 37.74 -1.28
C GLU A 222 -11.06 37.55 -0.53
N GLY A 223 -11.75 36.42 -0.78
CA GLY A 223 -13.00 36.02 -0.13
C GLY A 223 -14.25 36.19 -1.00
N ASP A 224 -14.08 36.24 -2.33
CA ASP A 224 -15.15 36.38 -3.33
C ASP A 224 -15.17 35.21 -4.33
N GLY A 225 -16.29 35.01 -5.01
CA GLY A 225 -16.44 33.98 -6.04
C GLY A 225 -16.63 32.54 -5.50
N ASP A 226 -16.77 31.60 -6.42
CA ASP A 226 -17.26 30.25 -6.16
C ASP A 226 -16.31 29.38 -5.31
N LEU A 227 -15.02 29.71 -5.27
CA LEU A 227 -14.00 28.97 -4.51
C LEU A 227 -13.70 29.58 -3.13
N ALA A 228 -14.32 30.70 -2.75
CA ALA A 228 -13.98 31.43 -1.53
C ALA A 228 -14.11 30.57 -0.25
N GLU A 229 -15.20 29.81 -0.13
CA GLU A 229 -15.42 28.92 1.01
C GLU A 229 -14.43 27.76 1.03
N ASN A 230 -14.17 27.14 -0.13
CA ASN A 230 -13.23 26.02 -0.23
C ASN A 230 -11.79 26.45 0.10
N LEU A 231 -11.35 27.63 -0.35
CA LEU A 231 -9.98 28.12 -0.11
C LEU A 231 -9.79 28.88 1.20
N ALA A 232 -10.86 29.09 1.99
CA ALA A 232 -10.78 29.79 3.27
C ALA A 232 -9.76 29.18 4.25
N PRO A 233 -9.63 27.84 4.40
CA PRO A 233 -8.60 27.24 5.25
C PRO A 233 -7.18 27.57 4.81
N LEU A 234 -6.90 27.56 3.49
CA LEU A 234 -5.61 27.97 2.95
C LEU A 234 -5.32 29.45 3.26
N LYS A 235 -6.30 30.33 3.03
CA LYS A 235 -6.16 31.76 3.35
C LYS A 235 -5.81 31.97 4.83
N ALA A 236 -6.56 31.34 5.74
CA ALA A 236 -6.32 31.45 7.17
C ALA A 236 -4.93 30.95 7.55
N TRP A 237 -4.48 29.84 6.96
CA TRP A 237 -3.12 29.35 7.18
C TRP A 237 -2.06 30.33 6.65
N ILE A 238 -2.21 30.91 5.46
CA ILE A 238 -1.27 31.91 4.89
C ILE A 238 -1.12 33.11 5.84
N GLU A 239 -2.24 33.61 6.38
CA GLU A 239 -2.24 34.74 7.34
C GLU A 239 -1.48 34.42 8.63
N ILE A 240 -1.58 33.18 9.11
CA ILE A 240 -0.92 32.71 10.34
C ILE A 240 0.57 32.44 10.09
N ASP A 241 0.90 31.72 9.02
CA ASP A 241 2.25 31.28 8.70
C ASP A 241 3.15 32.46 8.30
N GLY A 242 2.61 33.43 7.56
CA GLY A 242 3.26 34.71 7.26
C GLY A 242 4.52 34.62 6.38
N THR A 243 4.84 33.45 5.82
CA THR A 243 5.98 33.29 4.89
C THR A 243 5.64 33.58 3.43
N LEU A 244 4.34 33.57 3.09
CA LEU A 244 3.79 33.85 1.77
C LEU A 244 2.65 34.85 1.88
N SER A 245 2.36 35.56 0.78
CA SER A 245 1.13 36.35 0.62
C SER A 245 0.19 35.71 -0.40
N ILE A 246 -1.09 36.09 -0.37
CA ILE A 246 -2.10 35.52 -1.28
C ILE A 246 -1.76 35.77 -2.76
N GLU A 247 -1.09 36.87 -3.09
CA GLU A 247 -0.68 37.22 -4.46
C GLU A 247 0.42 36.31 -5.00
N GLN A 248 1.14 35.59 -4.13
CA GLN A 248 2.17 34.64 -4.53
C GLN A 248 1.59 33.25 -4.88
N ILE A 249 0.29 33.02 -4.68
CA ILE A 249 -0.36 31.74 -4.97
C ILE A 249 -0.88 31.77 -6.40
N ALA A 250 -0.21 31.06 -7.31
CA ALA A 250 -0.63 31.00 -8.70
C ALA A 250 -1.95 30.21 -8.87
N THR A 251 -1.98 29.02 -8.24
CA THR A 251 -3.16 28.15 -8.17
C THR A 251 -3.11 27.27 -6.93
N ALA A 252 -4.27 26.82 -6.46
CA ALA A 252 -4.40 26.03 -5.24
C ALA A 252 -5.60 25.09 -5.27
N THR A 253 -5.55 24.10 -4.40
CA THR A 253 -6.70 23.27 -4.03
C THR A 253 -6.70 22.98 -2.54
N VAL A 254 -7.89 22.85 -1.96
CA VAL A 254 -8.11 22.41 -0.58
C VAL A 254 -9.01 21.19 -0.60
N PHE A 255 -8.57 20.14 0.11
CA PHE A 255 -9.24 18.85 0.15
C PHE A 255 -9.11 18.19 1.52
N THR A 256 -10.08 17.33 1.86
CA THR A 256 -10.11 16.62 3.15
C THR A 256 -10.00 15.11 2.94
N THR A 257 -9.10 14.49 3.69
CA THR A 257 -8.89 13.03 3.66
C THR A 257 -10.05 12.26 4.31
N GLY A 258 -10.25 11.01 3.91
CA GLY A 258 -11.21 10.09 4.54
C GLY A 258 -10.67 9.42 5.80
N ASP A 259 -11.47 8.52 6.37
CA ASP A 259 -11.02 7.51 7.35
C ASP A 259 -11.19 6.11 6.75
N PRO A 260 -10.19 5.62 5.99
CA PRO A 260 -10.26 4.30 5.38
C PRO A 260 -10.20 3.15 6.40
N THR A 261 -9.77 3.40 7.64
CA THR A 261 -9.57 2.34 8.65
C THR A 261 -10.82 2.05 9.48
N LYS A 262 -11.75 3.02 9.57
CA LYS A 262 -12.95 2.98 10.42
C LYS A 262 -13.71 1.66 10.35
N GLU A 263 -13.99 1.18 9.15
CA GLU A 263 -14.79 -0.03 8.96
C GLU A 263 -14.12 -1.27 9.59
N MET A 264 -12.78 -1.37 9.54
CA MET A 264 -12.06 -2.49 10.14
C MET A 264 -12.03 -2.41 11.67
N TRP A 265 -12.00 -1.22 12.27
CA TRP A 265 -12.19 -1.05 13.72
C TRP A 265 -13.57 -1.53 14.16
N THR A 266 -14.62 -1.14 13.41
CA THR A 266 -15.99 -1.60 13.67
C THR A 266 -16.11 -3.12 13.56
N ILE A 267 -15.49 -3.73 12.55
CA ILE A 267 -15.50 -5.20 12.38
C ILE A 267 -14.75 -5.89 13.52
N ARG A 268 -13.61 -5.36 13.96
CA ARG A 268 -12.87 -5.89 15.12
C ARG A 268 -13.75 -5.89 16.37
N ASP A 269 -14.41 -4.78 16.66
CA ASP A 269 -15.28 -4.68 17.84
C ASP A 269 -16.46 -5.64 17.74
N PHE A 270 -17.08 -5.79 16.57
CA PHE A 270 -18.14 -6.78 16.34
C PHE A 270 -17.67 -8.22 16.57
N ILE A 271 -16.51 -8.61 16.04
CA ILE A 271 -15.93 -9.95 16.25
C ILE A 271 -15.66 -10.19 17.73
N ARG A 272 -15.18 -9.19 18.48
CA ARG A 272 -14.87 -9.32 19.91
C ARG A 272 -16.13 -9.39 20.77
N ASP A 273 -17.09 -8.49 20.54
CA ASP A 273 -18.16 -8.20 21.48
C ASP A 273 -19.49 -8.88 21.14
N ASP A 274 -19.74 -9.17 19.86
CA ASP A 274 -21.04 -9.67 19.38
C ASP A 274 -20.99 -11.13 18.89
N LEU A 275 -19.80 -11.70 18.63
CA LEU A 275 -19.64 -13.08 18.19
C LEU A 275 -19.09 -13.97 19.31
N GLU A 276 -19.51 -15.23 19.32
CA GLU A 276 -18.88 -16.27 20.15
C GLU A 276 -17.52 -16.67 19.55
N ALA A 277 -16.57 -17.04 20.41
CA ALA A 277 -15.28 -17.54 19.93
C ALA A 277 -15.49 -18.86 19.17
N PRO A 278 -14.82 -19.06 18.01
CA PRO A 278 -14.90 -20.32 17.33
C PRO A 278 -14.36 -21.47 18.18
N VAL A 279 -14.88 -22.67 17.95
CA VAL A 279 -14.40 -23.93 18.52
C VAL A 279 -14.16 -24.93 17.39
N ILE A 280 -13.44 -26.02 17.66
CA ILE A 280 -13.26 -27.09 16.67
C ILE A 280 -14.65 -27.59 16.22
N SER A 281 -14.83 -27.71 14.91
CA SER A 281 -16.06 -28.21 14.32
C SER A 281 -16.35 -29.65 14.73
N THR A 282 -17.57 -30.12 14.50
CA THR A 282 -17.96 -31.51 14.78
C THR A 282 -18.23 -32.27 13.50
N THR A 283 -17.75 -33.51 13.41
CA THR A 283 -18.09 -34.44 12.32
C THR A 283 -19.57 -34.84 12.38
N GLU A 284 -20.07 -35.50 11.33
CA GLU A 284 -21.45 -36.03 11.31
C GLU A 284 -21.74 -37.01 12.47
N GLU A 285 -20.71 -37.65 13.02
CA GLU A 285 -20.79 -38.56 14.15
C GLU A 285 -20.81 -37.85 15.53
N GLY A 286 -20.75 -36.52 15.54
CA GLY A 286 -20.71 -35.69 16.75
C GLY A 286 -19.36 -35.69 17.46
N LYS A 287 -18.27 -36.11 16.79
CA LYS A 287 -16.90 -36.06 17.33
C LYS A 287 -16.23 -34.75 16.92
N PRO A 288 -15.23 -34.25 17.67
CA PRO A 288 -14.39 -33.15 17.21
C PRO A 288 -13.75 -33.47 15.86
N ASP A 289 -13.87 -32.54 14.90
CA ASP A 289 -13.28 -32.62 13.58
C ASP A 289 -11.82 -32.18 13.63
N ILE A 290 -11.02 -33.04 14.26
CA ILE A 290 -9.58 -32.93 14.35
C ILE A 290 -8.98 -34.33 14.34
N VAL A 291 -7.97 -34.54 13.51
CA VAL A 291 -7.29 -35.82 13.37
C VAL A 291 -5.77 -35.64 13.47
N LEU A 292 -5.09 -36.67 13.96
CA LEU A 292 -3.64 -36.77 13.86
C LEU A 292 -3.28 -37.12 12.41
N GLY A 293 -2.78 -36.13 11.66
CA GLY A 293 -2.35 -36.27 10.27
C GLY A 293 -1.01 -36.99 10.13
N GLU A 294 -0.62 -37.26 8.89
CA GLU A 294 0.69 -37.82 8.59
C GLU A 294 1.79 -36.77 8.88
N SER A 295 2.72 -37.11 9.77
CA SER A 295 3.92 -36.30 9.99
C SER A 295 5.12 -36.93 9.29
N PRO A 296 5.59 -36.39 8.15
CA PRO A 296 6.76 -36.93 7.47
C PRO A 296 8.08 -36.60 8.19
N LYS A 297 8.04 -35.88 9.32
CA LYS A 297 9.22 -35.30 9.97
C LYS A 297 9.31 -35.70 11.47
N PRO A 298 10.52 -35.88 12.01
CA PRO A 298 10.70 -36.31 13.40
C PRO A 298 10.42 -35.20 14.44
N TYR A 299 10.30 -33.93 14.02
CA TYR A 299 10.34 -32.77 14.92
C TYR A 299 8.98 -32.40 15.54
N TYR A 300 7.87 -32.78 14.92
CA TYR A 300 6.52 -32.41 15.37
C TYR A 300 5.47 -33.47 14.99
N ALA A 301 4.34 -33.45 15.70
CA ALA A 301 3.09 -34.06 15.26
C ALA A 301 2.27 -33.04 14.45
N VAL A 302 1.47 -33.50 13.49
CA VAL A 302 0.60 -32.63 12.67
C VAL A 302 -0.85 -33.00 12.99
N TYR A 303 -1.66 -32.01 13.33
CA TYR A 303 -3.10 -32.14 13.48
C TYR A 303 -3.79 -31.35 12.39
N GLU A 304 -4.86 -31.93 11.85
CA GLU A 304 -5.64 -31.36 10.75
C GLU A 304 -7.09 -31.34 11.18
N GLY A 305 -7.81 -30.24 10.92
CA GLY A 305 -9.20 -30.11 11.33
C GLY A 305 -9.88 -28.87 10.75
N HIS A 306 -11.11 -28.63 11.19
CA HIS A 306 -11.88 -27.45 10.78
C HIS A 306 -12.44 -26.67 11.98
N TYR A 307 -12.67 -25.38 11.80
CA TYR A 307 -13.45 -24.53 12.70
C TYR A 307 -14.32 -23.55 11.91
N PRO A 308 -15.47 -23.09 12.43
CA PRO A 308 -16.34 -22.13 11.75
C PRO A 308 -15.76 -20.72 11.84
N ASN A 309 -15.85 -19.94 10.76
CA ASN A 309 -15.38 -18.56 10.71
C ASN A 309 -16.34 -17.66 9.92
N PRO A 310 -16.62 -16.42 10.36
CA PRO A 310 -17.50 -15.52 9.61
C PRO A 310 -16.86 -15.03 8.31
N ASN A 311 -17.60 -15.07 7.21
CA ASN A 311 -17.28 -14.38 5.97
C ASN A 311 -18.26 -13.21 5.80
N PHE A 312 -17.72 -12.00 5.61
CA PHE A 312 -18.45 -10.75 5.46
C PHE A 312 -18.62 -10.32 4.00
N GLN A 313 -18.00 -11.03 3.05
CA GLN A 313 -18.05 -10.72 1.61
C GLN A 313 -19.34 -11.24 0.98
N SER A 314 -20.11 -10.36 0.36
CA SER A 314 -21.37 -10.70 -0.30
C SER A 314 -21.15 -11.30 -1.70
N GLY A 315 -22.17 -12.00 -2.22
CA GLY A 315 -22.12 -12.61 -3.54
C GLY A 315 -21.37 -13.95 -3.59
N GLU A 316 -21.20 -14.47 -4.80
CA GLU A 316 -20.65 -15.80 -5.02
C GLU A 316 -19.15 -15.75 -5.35
N LYS A 317 -18.39 -16.66 -4.75
CA LYS A 317 -16.97 -16.83 -5.06
C LYS A 317 -16.80 -17.31 -6.52
N PRO A 318 -15.76 -16.87 -7.24
CA PRO A 318 -14.62 -16.08 -6.78
C PRO A 318 -14.81 -14.55 -6.85
N TYR A 319 -16.06 -14.08 -6.71
CA TYR A 319 -16.44 -12.67 -6.75
C TYR A 319 -16.12 -12.03 -8.09
N ASN A 320 -16.56 -12.65 -9.19
CA ASN A 320 -16.62 -11.97 -10.50
C ASN A 320 -17.56 -10.76 -10.43
N GLU A 321 -18.58 -10.84 -9.57
CA GLU A 321 -19.46 -9.75 -9.14
C GLU A 321 -19.60 -9.84 -7.60
N GLY A 322 -20.00 -8.75 -6.95
CA GLY A 322 -20.09 -8.68 -5.48
C GLY A 322 -18.72 -8.63 -4.80
N GLY A 323 -18.58 -9.26 -3.64
CA GLY A 323 -17.39 -9.28 -2.80
C GLY A 323 -17.40 -8.22 -1.70
N ASP A 324 -18.36 -7.29 -1.72
CA ASP A 324 -18.44 -6.19 -0.75
C ASP A 324 -18.64 -6.65 0.69
N ILE A 325 -18.16 -5.84 1.63
CA ILE A 325 -18.54 -5.93 3.04
C ILE A 325 -19.65 -4.89 3.29
N HIS A 326 -20.83 -5.37 3.66
CA HIS A 326 -21.98 -4.51 3.96
C HIS A 326 -22.13 -4.24 5.45
N PHE A 327 -22.66 -3.06 5.78
CA PHE A 327 -23.02 -2.64 7.13
C PHE A 327 -24.53 -2.38 7.21
N GLY A 328 -25.17 -2.84 8.28
CA GLY A 328 -26.59 -2.63 8.54
C GLY A 328 -26.90 -1.18 8.92
N GLU A 329 -28.19 -0.85 9.03
CA GLU A 329 -28.65 0.47 9.50
C GLU A 329 -28.18 0.82 10.92
N ASP A 330 -27.87 -0.20 11.73
CA ASP A 330 -27.29 -0.08 13.07
C ASP A 330 -25.77 0.15 13.06
N GLY A 331 -25.14 0.21 11.89
CA GLY A 331 -23.71 0.37 11.70
C GLY A 331 -22.89 -0.90 11.96
N LYS A 332 -23.52 -2.04 12.22
CA LYS A 332 -22.81 -3.32 12.42
C LYS A 332 -22.50 -3.99 11.07
N PRO A 333 -21.37 -4.69 10.94
CA PRO A 333 -21.08 -5.46 9.73
C PRO A 333 -22.03 -6.65 9.60
N ILE A 334 -22.43 -6.96 8.37
CA ILE A 334 -23.34 -8.07 8.08
C ILE A 334 -22.51 -9.32 7.74
N VAL A 335 -22.61 -10.36 8.56
CA VAL A 335 -22.06 -11.69 8.25
C VAL A 335 -22.88 -12.30 7.11
N GLN A 336 -22.22 -12.59 5.99
CA GLN A 336 -22.87 -13.12 4.78
C GLN A 336 -22.97 -14.64 4.83
N SER A 337 -21.94 -15.29 5.38
CA SER A 337 -21.91 -16.74 5.57
C SER A 337 -20.95 -17.14 6.69
N THR A 338 -20.97 -18.41 7.06
CA THR A 338 -19.98 -19.02 7.94
C THR A 338 -19.25 -20.10 7.17
N GLU A 339 -17.92 -20.03 7.15
CA GLU A 339 -17.04 -20.94 6.42
C GLU A 339 -16.38 -21.93 7.37
N GLN A 340 -16.20 -23.16 6.91
CA GLN A 340 -15.42 -24.17 7.64
C GLN A 340 -13.95 -24.00 7.22
N LEU A 341 -13.16 -23.34 8.06
CA LEU A 341 -11.75 -23.12 7.78
C LEU A 341 -10.94 -24.34 8.17
N ARG A 342 -10.27 -24.93 7.18
CA ARG A 342 -9.28 -25.98 7.38
C ARG A 342 -8.03 -25.39 8.03
N PHE A 343 -7.50 -26.09 9.03
CA PHE A 343 -6.25 -25.72 9.70
C PHE A 343 -5.29 -26.88 9.84
N ALA A 344 -4.00 -26.56 9.90
CA ALA A 344 -2.93 -27.47 10.32
C ALA A 344 -2.30 -26.92 11.57
N LEU A 345 -2.17 -27.75 12.60
CA LEU A 345 -1.49 -27.45 13.86
C LEU A 345 -0.29 -28.38 14.01
N THR A 346 0.90 -27.81 14.20
CA THR A 346 2.11 -28.57 14.53
C THR A 346 2.41 -28.48 16.00
N ILE A 347 2.61 -29.63 16.64
CA ILE A 347 2.96 -29.72 18.06
C ILE A 347 4.38 -30.30 18.19
N PRO A 348 5.31 -29.61 18.88
CA PRO A 348 6.69 -30.05 19.05
C PRO A 348 6.82 -31.46 19.65
N LYS A 349 7.77 -32.25 19.15
CA LYS A 349 8.19 -33.52 19.74
C LYS A 349 9.49 -33.33 20.52
N GLY A 350 9.69 -34.13 21.57
CA GLY A 350 10.90 -34.08 22.40
C GLY A 350 10.90 -33.00 23.49
N PHE A 351 9.76 -32.31 23.65
CA PHE A 351 9.51 -31.35 24.71
C PHE A 351 8.26 -31.78 25.50
N GLU A 352 8.20 -31.41 26.78
CA GLU A 352 6.99 -31.55 27.60
C GLU A 352 6.13 -30.30 27.43
N MET A 353 4.81 -30.46 27.33
CA MET A 353 3.88 -29.33 27.25
C MET A 353 3.98 -28.51 28.55
N PRO A 354 4.20 -27.19 28.50
CA PRO A 354 4.15 -26.35 29.69
C PRO A 354 2.78 -26.42 30.38
N GLU A 355 2.73 -26.15 31.69
CA GLU A 355 1.46 -26.15 32.45
C GLU A 355 0.43 -25.16 31.89
N THR A 356 0.89 -24.05 31.29
CA THR A 356 0.02 -23.05 30.64
C THR A 356 -0.42 -23.43 29.23
N GLY A 357 0.12 -24.51 28.64
CA GLY A 357 -0.08 -24.90 27.25
C GLY A 357 1.12 -24.57 26.36
N TRP A 358 1.04 -24.92 25.07
CA TRP A 358 2.10 -24.62 24.11
C TRP A 358 2.08 -23.15 23.67
N PRO A 359 3.22 -22.44 23.63
CA PRO A 359 3.32 -21.20 22.89
C PRO A 359 3.08 -21.46 21.39
N LEU A 360 2.37 -20.56 20.72
CA LEU A 360 1.86 -20.79 19.36
C LEU A 360 2.18 -19.62 18.42
N VAL A 361 2.66 -19.92 17.22
CA VAL A 361 2.78 -18.96 16.11
C VAL A 361 1.70 -19.25 15.06
N LEU A 362 0.77 -18.32 14.86
CA LEU A 362 -0.16 -18.31 13.74
C LEU A 362 0.59 -17.98 12.44
N TYR A 363 0.23 -18.62 11.34
CA TYR A 363 0.88 -18.43 10.04
C TYR A 363 -0.09 -17.99 8.95
N GLY A 364 0.22 -16.85 8.32
CA GLY A 364 -0.42 -16.38 7.09
C GLY A 364 0.47 -16.66 5.87
N HIS A 365 0.00 -17.49 4.94
CA HIS A 365 0.76 -17.89 3.76
C HIS A 365 0.82 -16.79 2.67
N GLY A 366 1.66 -16.99 1.65
CA GLY A 366 1.66 -16.14 0.46
C GLY A 366 0.59 -16.57 -0.55
N THR A 367 0.33 -15.74 -1.56
CA THR A 367 -0.61 -16.08 -2.65
C THR A 367 -0.22 -17.41 -3.32
N GLY A 368 -1.19 -18.29 -3.53
CA GLY A 368 -0.95 -19.65 -4.04
C GLY A 368 -0.52 -20.68 -3.00
N GLY A 369 -0.29 -20.25 -1.75
CA GLY A 369 -0.13 -21.14 -0.60
C GLY A 369 -1.46 -21.62 -0.04
N ASP A 370 -1.36 -22.30 1.11
CA ASP A 370 -2.46 -22.98 1.79
C ASP A 370 -2.18 -23.15 3.30
N TRP A 371 -3.12 -23.79 3.98
CA TRP A 371 -3.05 -24.17 5.39
C TRP A 371 -1.79 -24.96 5.81
N LYS A 372 -1.08 -25.64 4.90
CA LYS A 372 0.14 -26.44 5.18
C LYS A 372 1.43 -25.74 4.77
N SER A 373 1.38 -24.57 4.16
CA SER A 373 2.55 -23.92 3.58
C SER A 373 3.71 -23.69 4.57
N PHE A 374 3.44 -23.45 5.86
CA PHE A 374 4.48 -23.31 6.90
C PHE A 374 5.23 -24.62 7.22
N ILE A 375 4.66 -25.77 6.87
CA ILE A 375 5.25 -27.11 6.99
C ILE A 375 6.11 -27.43 5.76
N GLU A 376 5.64 -27.02 4.59
CA GLU A 376 6.16 -27.47 3.30
C GLU A 376 7.25 -26.56 2.73
N THR A 377 7.25 -25.28 3.10
CA THR A 377 8.20 -24.27 2.62
C THR A 377 9.66 -24.74 2.74
N GLN A 378 10.41 -24.59 1.65
CA GLN A 378 11.83 -24.92 1.56
C GLN A 378 12.68 -23.67 1.27
N PRO A 379 13.96 -23.64 1.65
CA PRO A 379 14.72 -24.70 2.34
C PRO A 379 14.50 -24.73 3.87
N ARG A 380 13.79 -23.75 4.43
CA ARG A 380 13.52 -23.65 5.87
C ARG A 380 12.03 -23.46 6.14
N ALA A 381 11.38 -24.56 6.48
CA ALA A 381 9.99 -24.55 6.94
C ALA A 381 9.90 -23.92 8.34
N PRO A 382 9.11 -22.85 8.54
CA PRO A 382 8.88 -22.27 9.87
C PRO A 382 8.44 -23.30 10.91
N ALA A 383 7.60 -24.27 10.52
CA ALA A 383 7.14 -25.36 11.41
C ALA A 383 8.30 -26.07 12.08
N ARG A 384 9.34 -26.39 11.30
CA ARG A 384 10.54 -27.08 11.81
C ARG A 384 11.34 -26.17 12.72
N GLU A 385 11.58 -24.93 12.28
CA GLU A 385 12.41 -23.98 13.01
C GLU A 385 11.82 -23.67 14.39
N PHE A 386 10.50 -23.54 14.51
CA PHE A 386 9.84 -23.35 15.80
C PHE A 386 9.69 -24.65 16.62
N ALA A 387 9.37 -25.78 15.99
CA ALA A 387 9.19 -27.05 16.71
C ALA A 387 10.48 -27.57 17.35
N GLU A 388 11.64 -27.38 16.71
CA GLU A 388 12.96 -27.72 17.31
C GLU A 388 13.27 -26.91 18.58
N ARG A 389 12.43 -25.93 18.93
CA ARG A 389 12.57 -25.02 20.08
C ARG A 389 11.33 -25.01 20.98
N GLY A 390 10.46 -26.00 20.85
CA GLY A 390 9.29 -26.16 21.73
C GLY A 390 8.15 -25.16 21.47
N VAL A 391 8.03 -24.64 20.24
CA VAL A 391 6.96 -23.71 19.85
C VAL A 391 6.07 -24.36 18.78
N ALA A 392 4.75 -24.33 19.01
CA ALA A 392 3.75 -24.83 18.08
C ALA A 392 3.48 -23.82 16.96
N MET A 393 2.92 -24.28 15.84
CA MET A 393 2.43 -23.39 14.78
C MET A 393 1.09 -23.82 14.22
N LEU A 394 0.25 -22.85 13.81
CA LEU A 394 -1.02 -23.11 13.17
C LEU A 394 -1.20 -22.26 11.90
N GLY A 395 -1.58 -22.89 10.78
CA GLY A 395 -1.91 -22.23 9.51
C GLY A 395 -3.32 -22.56 9.04
N ILE A 396 -3.90 -21.68 8.23
CA ILE A 396 -5.24 -21.83 7.62
C ILE A 396 -5.19 -21.50 6.12
N ASP A 397 -6.22 -21.89 5.39
CA ASP A 397 -6.46 -21.38 4.04
C ASP A 397 -6.99 -19.93 4.11
N GLN A 398 -6.27 -18.99 3.49
CA GLN A 398 -6.73 -17.59 3.34
C GLN A 398 -7.90 -17.48 2.36
N PRO A 399 -8.62 -16.34 2.32
CA PRO A 399 -9.72 -16.14 1.38
C PRO A 399 -9.29 -16.47 -0.04
N LEU A 400 -10.18 -17.16 -0.74
CA LEU A 400 -9.99 -17.62 -2.11
C LEU A 400 -8.85 -18.62 -2.33
N HIS A 401 -8.38 -19.32 -1.28
CA HIS A 401 -7.37 -20.38 -1.38
C HIS A 401 -7.89 -21.71 -0.82
N GLY A 402 -7.18 -22.79 -1.13
CA GLY A 402 -7.54 -24.15 -0.70
C GLY A 402 -8.99 -24.48 -1.05
N ASP A 403 -9.73 -25.00 -0.08
CA ASP A 403 -11.12 -25.44 -0.28
C ASP A 403 -12.10 -24.25 -0.27
N ARG A 404 -11.60 -23.01 -0.14
CA ARG A 404 -12.41 -21.78 -0.11
C ARG A 404 -12.61 -21.16 -1.48
N PHE A 405 -12.16 -21.82 -2.56
CA PHE A 405 -12.22 -21.31 -3.92
C PHE A 405 -12.18 -22.40 -4.97
N GLU A 406 -13.02 -22.23 -5.99
CA GLU A 406 -12.88 -22.87 -7.29
C GLU A 406 -12.99 -21.76 -8.34
N GLY A 407 -12.01 -21.62 -9.23
CA GLY A 407 -12.03 -20.61 -10.28
C GLY A 407 -11.15 -20.98 -11.47
N GLU A 408 -11.38 -20.29 -12.59
CA GLU A 408 -10.77 -20.62 -13.88
C GLU A 408 -9.41 -19.94 -14.09
N LEU A 409 -9.18 -18.81 -13.40
CA LEU A 409 -7.95 -18.05 -13.44
C LEU A 409 -7.05 -18.35 -12.23
N ASP A 410 -5.80 -17.92 -12.34
CA ASP A 410 -4.83 -17.98 -11.25
C ASP A 410 -5.36 -17.24 -10.00
N VAL A 411 -5.16 -17.83 -8.82
CA VAL A 411 -5.62 -17.27 -7.53
C VAL A 411 -5.07 -15.87 -7.27
N GLU A 412 -3.93 -15.50 -7.85
CA GLU A 412 -3.40 -14.15 -7.75
C GLU A 412 -4.33 -13.11 -8.38
N ILE A 413 -4.92 -13.43 -9.54
CA ILE A 413 -5.84 -12.53 -10.22
C ILE A 413 -7.08 -12.29 -9.35
N TYR A 414 -7.61 -13.34 -8.73
CA TYR A 414 -8.77 -13.24 -7.85
C TYR A 414 -8.45 -12.64 -6.48
N SER A 415 -7.23 -12.80 -5.96
CA SER A 415 -6.84 -12.23 -4.67
C SER A 415 -6.84 -10.70 -4.71
N PHE A 416 -6.25 -10.10 -5.75
CA PHE A 416 -6.26 -8.65 -5.95
C PHE A 416 -7.54 -8.14 -6.62
N ASN A 417 -8.17 -8.98 -7.45
CA ASN A 417 -9.43 -8.74 -8.16
C ASN A 417 -9.55 -7.36 -8.84
N PHE A 418 -8.54 -6.97 -9.62
CA PHE A 418 -8.53 -5.69 -10.36
C PHE A 418 -9.69 -5.52 -11.35
N PHE A 419 -10.39 -6.60 -11.71
CA PHE A 419 -11.56 -6.54 -12.59
C PHE A 419 -12.88 -6.35 -11.82
N ASN A 420 -12.86 -6.51 -10.50
CA ASN A 420 -13.97 -6.23 -9.61
C ASN A 420 -13.47 -5.49 -8.35
N GLY A 421 -13.44 -4.15 -8.42
CA GLY A 421 -12.93 -3.30 -7.35
C GLY A 421 -13.59 -3.49 -5.97
N ARG A 422 -14.82 -3.99 -5.94
CA ARG A 422 -15.55 -4.35 -4.70
C ARG A 422 -14.84 -5.46 -3.94
N ALA A 423 -14.62 -6.59 -4.62
CA ALA A 423 -13.85 -7.71 -4.08
C ALA A 423 -12.38 -7.36 -3.85
N GLY A 424 -11.78 -6.56 -4.74
CA GLY A 424 -10.40 -6.09 -4.57
C GLY A 424 -10.21 -5.26 -3.30
N ARG A 425 -11.21 -4.48 -2.90
CA ARG A 425 -11.22 -3.72 -1.64
C ARG A 425 -11.44 -4.60 -0.39
N SER A 426 -12.00 -5.79 -0.53
CA SER A 426 -12.43 -6.62 0.61
C SER A 426 -11.58 -7.86 0.86
N ASN A 427 -10.94 -8.45 -0.15
CA ASN A 427 -10.30 -9.76 -0.02
C ASN A 427 -9.21 -9.81 1.08
N PHE A 428 -8.29 -8.84 1.08
CA PHE A 428 -7.25 -8.77 2.11
C PHE A 428 -7.82 -8.36 3.48
N ARG A 429 -8.92 -7.59 3.51
CA ARG A 429 -9.66 -7.30 4.75
C ARG A 429 -10.30 -8.56 5.32
N GLN A 430 -10.90 -9.42 4.49
CA GLN A 430 -11.41 -10.71 4.94
C GLN A 430 -10.27 -11.60 5.46
N SER A 431 -9.08 -11.56 4.84
CA SER A 431 -7.91 -12.27 5.35
C SER A 431 -7.48 -11.75 6.73
N ALA A 432 -7.49 -10.42 6.94
CA ALA A 432 -7.25 -9.80 8.24
C ALA A 432 -8.33 -10.17 9.29
N ILE A 433 -9.60 -10.24 8.89
CA ILE A 433 -10.74 -10.66 9.72
C ILE A 433 -10.59 -12.12 10.17
N ASP A 434 -10.20 -13.00 9.25
CA ASP A 434 -9.98 -14.41 9.55
C ASP A 434 -8.91 -14.57 10.64
N VAL A 435 -7.85 -13.76 10.62
CA VAL A 435 -6.82 -13.77 11.68
C VAL A 435 -7.36 -13.27 13.01
N LEU A 436 -8.16 -12.20 13.04
CA LEU A 436 -8.79 -11.71 14.29
C LEU A 436 -9.66 -12.79 14.95
N SER A 437 -10.44 -13.51 14.16
CA SER A 437 -11.25 -14.64 14.62
C SER A 437 -10.39 -15.87 15.00
N GLN A 438 -9.32 -16.14 14.25
CA GLN A 438 -8.36 -17.20 14.54
C GLN A 438 -7.64 -16.99 15.89
N ILE A 439 -7.30 -15.74 16.24
CA ILE A 439 -6.71 -15.39 17.54
C ILE A 439 -7.66 -15.83 18.66
N ARG A 440 -8.96 -15.54 18.54
CA ARG A 440 -9.97 -16.00 19.50
C ARG A 440 -10.11 -17.52 19.53
N PHE A 441 -10.15 -18.16 18.36
CA PHE A 441 -10.17 -19.62 18.26
C PHE A 441 -9.03 -20.27 19.05
N VAL A 442 -7.78 -19.83 18.86
CA VAL A 442 -6.64 -20.48 19.51
C VAL A 442 -6.50 -20.16 21.00
N ARG A 443 -7.00 -19.00 21.44
CA ARG A 443 -6.95 -18.57 22.86
C ARG A 443 -8.09 -19.17 23.68
N GLU A 444 -9.28 -19.32 23.08
CA GLU A 444 -10.52 -19.64 23.80
C GLU A 444 -11.07 -21.03 23.46
N GLY A 445 -10.92 -21.49 22.20
CA GLY A 445 -11.65 -22.65 21.67
C GLY A 445 -10.83 -23.86 21.23
N LEU A 446 -9.53 -23.71 20.98
CA LEU A 446 -8.66 -24.79 20.49
C LEU A 446 -8.14 -25.67 21.63
N LYS A 447 -8.57 -26.93 21.65
CA LYS A 447 -8.03 -27.99 22.49
C LYS A 447 -7.99 -29.29 21.70
N VAL A 448 -6.83 -29.97 21.65
CA VAL A 448 -6.76 -31.29 21.01
C VAL A 448 -7.14 -32.36 22.04
N PRO A 449 -8.21 -33.14 21.81
CA PRO A 449 -8.63 -34.18 22.74
C PRO A 449 -7.56 -35.24 23.00
N ALA A 450 -7.54 -35.80 24.22
CA ALA A 450 -6.54 -36.78 24.65
C ALA A 450 -6.55 -38.08 23.81
N ASP A 451 -7.68 -38.48 23.27
CA ASP A 451 -7.85 -39.67 22.41
C ASP A 451 -7.36 -39.45 20.97
N VAL A 452 -7.23 -38.19 20.52
CA VAL A 452 -6.61 -37.80 19.25
C VAL A 452 -5.12 -37.49 19.43
N SER A 453 -4.73 -37.01 20.61
CA SER A 453 -3.38 -36.58 20.93
C SER A 453 -2.34 -37.70 20.81
N HIS A 454 -1.17 -37.37 20.26
CA HIS A 454 -0.05 -38.30 20.11
C HIS A 454 0.62 -38.64 21.45
N THR A 455 0.32 -37.86 22.50
CA THR A 455 0.81 -38.09 23.86
C THR A 455 -0.19 -38.84 24.73
N GLY A 456 -1.44 -39.03 24.27
CA GLY A 456 -2.53 -39.56 25.09
C GLY A 456 -3.03 -38.59 26.17
N GLN A 457 -2.59 -37.32 26.13
CA GLN A 457 -3.03 -36.23 27.02
C GLN A 457 -3.62 -35.09 26.17
N GLU A 458 -4.58 -34.36 26.74
CA GLU A 458 -5.14 -33.16 26.09
C GLU A 458 -4.02 -32.15 25.78
N ILE A 459 -4.05 -31.57 24.58
CA ILE A 459 -3.08 -30.54 24.16
C ILE A 459 -3.78 -29.18 24.26
N LEU A 460 -3.13 -28.27 25.00
CA LEU A 460 -3.57 -26.91 25.25
C LEU A 460 -2.63 -25.90 24.56
N ILE A 461 -3.16 -24.73 24.25
CA ILE A 461 -2.40 -23.56 23.80
C ILE A 461 -2.27 -22.57 24.96
N ASP A 462 -1.10 -21.96 25.09
CA ASP A 462 -0.87 -20.87 26.02
C ASP A 462 -1.45 -19.57 25.47
N PRO A 463 -2.56 -19.05 26.04
CA PRO A 463 -3.18 -17.85 25.53
C PRO A 463 -2.27 -16.62 25.69
N ASP A 464 -1.34 -16.58 26.64
CA ASP A 464 -0.48 -15.41 26.86
C ASP A 464 0.77 -15.41 25.95
N ASN A 465 0.96 -16.46 25.15
CA ASN A 465 2.09 -16.63 24.25
C ASN A 465 1.64 -17.02 22.82
N VAL A 466 0.76 -16.20 22.25
CA VAL A 466 0.35 -16.27 20.84
C VAL A 466 1.06 -15.21 20.01
N PHE A 467 1.60 -15.61 18.86
CA PHE A 467 2.36 -14.79 17.93
C PHE A 467 1.79 -14.94 16.51
N PHE A 468 2.17 -14.04 15.61
CA PHE A 468 1.83 -14.17 14.19
C PHE A 468 3.08 -14.06 13.31
N MET A 469 3.12 -14.86 12.25
CA MET A 469 4.11 -14.77 11.17
C MET A 469 3.40 -14.81 9.81
N GLY A 470 3.48 -13.72 9.06
CA GLY A 470 2.90 -13.61 7.72
C GLY A 470 3.99 -13.47 6.66
N HIS A 471 3.80 -14.14 5.52
CA HIS A 471 4.63 -13.97 4.34
C HIS A 471 3.80 -13.53 3.13
N SER A 472 4.30 -12.56 2.36
CA SER A 472 3.65 -12.06 1.14
C SER A 472 2.23 -11.56 1.43
N HIS A 473 1.19 -12.19 0.86
CA HIS A 473 -0.21 -11.97 1.20
C HIS A 473 -0.44 -11.93 2.73
N GLY A 474 0.02 -12.93 3.48
CA GLY A 474 -0.13 -12.94 4.94
C GLY A 474 0.59 -11.78 5.64
N GLY A 475 1.66 -11.24 5.04
CA GLY A 475 2.33 -10.03 5.50
C GLY A 475 1.53 -8.76 5.22
N ILE A 476 0.86 -8.68 4.07
CA ILE A 476 -0.08 -7.59 3.73
C ILE A 476 -1.27 -7.61 4.69
N SER A 477 -1.88 -8.77 4.92
CA SER A 477 -3.00 -8.92 5.87
C SER A 477 -2.58 -8.54 7.30
N ALA A 478 -1.38 -8.91 7.72
CA ALA A 478 -0.80 -8.47 8.99
C ALA A 478 -0.68 -6.95 9.07
N GLY A 479 -0.35 -6.31 7.96
CA GLY A 479 -0.33 -4.86 7.86
C GLY A 479 -1.67 -4.19 8.16
N ILE A 480 -2.79 -4.90 7.95
CA ILE A 480 -4.15 -4.42 8.19
C ILE A 480 -4.59 -4.70 9.65
N PHE A 481 -4.45 -5.93 10.14
CA PHE A 481 -4.98 -6.29 11.47
C PHE A 481 -4.04 -5.91 12.62
N ALA A 482 -2.75 -5.68 12.40
CA ALA A 482 -1.79 -5.40 13.47
C ALA A 482 -2.30 -4.38 14.50
N PRO A 483 -2.79 -3.17 14.14
CA PRO A 483 -3.28 -2.20 15.12
C PRO A 483 -4.61 -2.59 15.75
N LEU A 484 -5.38 -3.48 15.11
CA LEU A 484 -6.71 -3.90 15.58
C LEU A 484 -6.60 -4.92 16.72
N ASP A 485 -5.50 -5.67 16.76
CA ASP A 485 -5.22 -6.69 17.75
C ASP A 485 -4.52 -6.15 19.01
N THR A 486 -4.96 -6.66 20.16
CA THR A 486 -4.35 -6.41 21.47
C THR A 486 -3.82 -7.68 22.13
N ASP A 487 -4.07 -8.85 21.55
CA ASP A 487 -3.88 -10.15 22.20
C ASP A 487 -2.60 -10.88 21.74
N LEU A 488 -2.03 -10.52 20.58
CA LEU A 488 -0.76 -11.08 20.11
C LEU A 488 0.42 -10.44 20.83
N LYS A 489 1.40 -11.27 21.15
CA LYS A 489 2.63 -10.85 21.82
C LYS A 489 3.64 -10.22 20.87
N ALA A 490 3.70 -10.71 19.63
CA ALA A 490 4.49 -10.12 18.56
C ALA A 490 4.04 -10.57 17.16
N ILE A 491 4.33 -9.74 16.15
CA ILE A 491 3.99 -9.96 14.74
C ILE A 491 5.27 -9.95 13.91
N ILE A 492 5.41 -10.92 13.01
CA ILE A 492 6.49 -11.01 12.02
C ILE A 492 5.88 -10.83 10.63
N MET A 493 6.31 -9.80 9.91
CA MET A 493 5.86 -9.50 8.54
C MET A 493 7.01 -9.71 7.56
N SER A 494 6.82 -10.56 6.55
CA SER A 494 7.84 -10.82 5.53
C SER A 494 7.30 -10.61 4.14
N GLY A 495 8.03 -9.88 3.30
CA GLY A 495 7.61 -9.63 1.91
C GLY A 495 6.21 -9.04 1.81
N GLY A 496 5.78 -8.30 2.84
CA GLY A 496 4.52 -7.58 2.87
C GLY A 496 4.80 -6.08 2.86
N GLY A 497 3.89 -5.29 2.30
CA GLY A 497 4.05 -3.86 2.15
C GLY A 497 2.71 -3.17 1.90
N GLY A 498 2.76 -1.86 1.70
CA GLY A 498 1.60 -1.06 1.30
C GLY A 498 1.93 -0.10 0.16
N GLY A 499 0.96 0.72 -0.23
CA GLY A 499 1.07 1.63 -1.36
C GLY A 499 0.82 0.89 -2.67
N LEU A 500 -0.43 0.53 -2.92
CA LEU A 500 -0.83 -0.16 -4.15
C LEU A 500 -0.36 0.60 -5.40
N SER A 501 -0.39 1.94 -5.36
CA SER A 501 0.09 2.79 -6.44
C SER A 501 1.55 2.50 -6.82
N SER A 502 2.45 2.42 -5.83
CA SER A 502 3.86 2.03 -6.09
C SER A 502 3.95 0.60 -6.61
N THR A 503 3.16 -0.30 -6.04
CA THR A 503 3.15 -1.71 -6.44
C THR A 503 2.71 -1.87 -7.90
N ILE A 504 1.66 -1.16 -8.35
CA ILE A 504 1.21 -1.19 -9.75
C ILE A 504 2.33 -0.77 -10.70
N ILE A 505 3.08 0.29 -10.36
CA ILE A 505 4.13 0.83 -11.22
C ILE A 505 5.37 -0.08 -11.26
N GLU A 506 5.79 -0.60 -10.10
CA GLU A 506 7.10 -1.24 -9.94
C GLU A 506 7.07 -2.77 -10.06
N ARG A 507 5.95 -3.43 -9.75
CA ARG A 507 5.87 -4.89 -9.76
C ARG A 507 5.94 -5.45 -11.17
N LYS A 508 6.84 -6.43 -11.37
CA LYS A 508 7.07 -7.10 -12.67
C LYS A 508 6.82 -8.61 -12.66
N THR A 509 6.59 -9.22 -11.51
CA THR A 509 6.47 -10.68 -11.39
C THR A 509 5.34 -11.10 -10.44
N PRO A 510 4.59 -12.18 -10.78
CA PRO A 510 4.63 -12.94 -12.05
C PRO A 510 4.01 -12.17 -13.23
N VAL A 511 3.25 -11.10 -12.96
CA VAL A 511 2.60 -10.25 -13.95
C VAL A 511 3.14 -8.81 -13.84
N ASP A 512 3.37 -8.15 -14.98
CA ASP A 512 3.66 -6.71 -15.04
C ASP A 512 2.34 -5.93 -14.94
N ILE A 513 2.00 -5.52 -13.72
CA ILE A 513 0.71 -4.89 -13.41
C ILE A 513 0.57 -3.54 -14.12
N LYS A 514 1.66 -2.79 -14.30
CA LYS A 514 1.67 -1.53 -15.06
C LYS A 514 1.16 -1.76 -16.48
N LYS A 515 1.72 -2.76 -17.18
CA LYS A 515 1.33 -3.08 -18.57
C LYS A 515 -0.10 -3.59 -18.68
N LEU A 516 -0.54 -4.38 -17.70
CA LEU A 516 -1.93 -4.84 -17.65
C LEU A 516 -2.88 -3.65 -17.49
N MET A 517 -2.54 -2.69 -16.61
CA MET A 517 -3.31 -1.48 -16.39
C MET A 517 -3.33 -0.57 -17.62
N GLU A 518 -2.17 -0.37 -18.28
CA GLU A 518 -2.08 0.38 -19.54
C GLU A 518 -2.98 -0.22 -20.61
N ALA A 519 -2.93 -1.54 -20.80
CA ALA A 519 -3.78 -2.24 -21.76
C ALA A 519 -5.27 -2.15 -21.39
N ALA A 520 -5.62 -2.34 -20.12
CA ALA A 520 -7.00 -2.29 -19.64
C ALA A 520 -7.62 -0.89 -19.77
N MET A 521 -6.81 0.15 -19.61
CA MET A 521 -7.22 1.56 -19.67
C MET A 521 -7.01 2.20 -21.05
N GLY A 522 -6.43 1.49 -22.03
CA GLY A 522 -6.13 2.07 -23.34
C GLY A 522 -5.12 3.22 -23.26
N ILE A 523 -4.15 3.14 -22.35
CA ILE A 523 -3.05 4.11 -22.22
C ILE A 523 -1.96 3.72 -23.22
N GLU A 524 -1.71 4.59 -24.19
CA GLU A 524 -0.76 4.31 -25.28
C GLU A 524 0.68 4.76 -24.96
N SER A 525 0.85 5.74 -24.07
CA SER A 525 2.16 6.29 -23.72
C SER A 525 2.71 5.64 -22.45
N ASP A 526 3.88 5.00 -22.55
CA ASP A 526 4.62 4.44 -21.41
C ASP A 526 4.95 5.49 -20.33
N PHE A 527 4.93 6.78 -20.68
CA PHE A 527 5.24 7.91 -19.80
C PHE A 527 4.02 8.46 -19.07
N GLU A 528 2.80 8.09 -19.48
CA GLU A 528 1.58 8.62 -18.86
C GLU A 528 1.34 8.00 -17.49
N LEU A 529 1.45 6.66 -17.40
CA LEU A 529 1.10 5.93 -16.18
C LEU A 529 2.24 5.98 -15.16
N VAL A 530 2.12 6.91 -14.21
CA VAL A 530 2.98 7.05 -13.03
C VAL A 530 2.15 7.07 -11.75
N VAL A 531 2.79 7.11 -10.58
CA VAL A 531 2.11 7.09 -9.27
C VAL A 531 1.07 8.21 -9.14
N SER A 532 1.36 9.43 -9.61
CA SER A 532 0.44 10.58 -9.54
C SER A 532 -0.67 10.55 -10.60
N HIS A 533 -0.76 9.51 -11.46
CA HIS A 533 -1.76 9.44 -12.50
C HIS A 533 -3.19 9.42 -11.89
N PRO A 534 -4.19 10.11 -12.48
CA PRO A 534 -5.53 10.22 -11.91
C PRO A 534 -6.21 8.88 -11.69
N VAL A 535 -6.11 7.94 -12.66
CA VAL A 535 -6.71 6.60 -12.51
C VAL A 535 -6.02 5.81 -11.39
N ILE A 536 -4.70 5.98 -11.20
CA ILE A 536 -3.98 5.35 -10.08
C ILE A 536 -4.43 5.94 -8.76
N GLY A 537 -4.60 7.27 -8.68
CA GLY A 537 -5.12 7.95 -7.49
C GLY A 537 -6.55 7.54 -7.13
N LEU A 538 -7.42 7.32 -8.12
CA LEU A 538 -8.77 6.75 -7.92
C LEU A 538 -8.69 5.36 -7.31
N VAL A 539 -7.89 4.47 -7.91
CA VAL A 539 -7.72 3.10 -7.42
C VAL A 539 -7.16 3.10 -6.00
N GLN A 540 -6.12 3.91 -5.74
CA GLN A 540 -5.55 4.07 -4.39
C GLN A 540 -6.59 4.51 -3.37
N ASN A 541 -7.39 5.54 -3.67
CA ASN A 541 -8.42 6.02 -2.75
C ASN A 541 -9.44 4.93 -2.38
N LEU A 542 -9.86 4.13 -3.37
CA LEU A 542 -10.74 2.98 -3.13
C LEU A 542 -10.09 1.91 -2.25
N VAL A 543 -8.81 1.60 -2.50
CA VAL A 543 -8.11 0.53 -1.78
C VAL A 543 -7.45 0.97 -0.49
N ASP A 544 -7.44 2.26 -0.13
CA ASP A 544 -6.88 2.72 1.14
C ASP A 544 -7.51 1.99 2.33
N ALA A 545 -8.76 1.54 2.21
CA ALA A 545 -9.45 0.72 3.21
C ALA A 545 -8.85 -0.68 3.41
N THR A 546 -8.01 -1.14 2.48
CA THR A 546 -7.30 -2.42 2.49
C THR A 546 -5.80 -2.29 2.28
N ASP A 547 -5.25 -1.07 2.22
CA ASP A 547 -3.83 -0.80 2.05
C ASP A 547 -3.17 -0.66 3.43
N PRO A 548 -2.13 -1.46 3.77
CA PRO A 548 -1.41 -1.34 5.03
C PRO A 548 -0.88 0.05 5.37
N LEU A 549 -0.61 0.93 4.40
CA LEU A 549 -0.17 2.31 4.68
C LEU A 549 -1.18 3.10 5.51
N SER A 550 -2.48 2.83 5.34
CA SER A 550 -3.54 3.48 6.12
C SER A 550 -3.54 3.06 7.59
N PHE A 551 -3.06 1.86 7.88
CA PHE A 551 -3.06 1.26 9.22
C PHE A 551 -1.74 1.48 9.97
N ALA A 552 -0.64 1.68 9.24
CA ALA A 552 0.72 1.81 9.76
C ALA A 552 0.89 2.86 10.89
N PRO A 553 0.28 4.07 10.83
CA PRO A 553 0.40 5.05 11.91
C PRO A 553 -0.11 4.53 13.26
N PHE A 554 -1.06 3.59 13.25
CA PHE A 554 -1.66 3.01 14.44
C PHE A 554 -0.80 1.90 15.06
N TYR A 555 0.27 1.42 14.41
CA TYR A 555 1.12 0.39 15.03
C TYR A 555 1.83 0.91 16.30
N ARG A 556 2.14 2.21 16.29
CA ARG A 556 2.71 2.92 17.44
C ARG A 556 1.66 3.31 18.46
N ASN A 557 0.45 3.61 17.98
CA ASN A 557 -0.61 4.30 18.71
C ASN A 557 -1.96 3.61 18.48
N ARG A 558 -2.05 2.31 18.82
CA ARG A 558 -3.19 1.44 18.47
C ARG A 558 -4.49 1.71 19.22
N GLY A 559 -4.41 2.45 20.33
CA GLY A 559 -5.56 2.78 21.16
C GLY A 559 -5.18 3.68 22.33
N PRO A 560 -6.17 4.24 23.05
CA PRO A 560 -5.91 4.94 24.29
C PRO A 560 -5.31 3.95 25.29
N ASP A 561 -4.17 4.31 25.86
CA ASP A 561 -3.49 3.60 26.94
C ASP A 561 -2.77 2.30 26.57
N GLU A 562 -2.60 2.01 25.27
CA GLU A 562 -1.93 0.81 24.77
C GLU A 562 -0.44 1.06 24.44
N PRO A 563 0.49 0.17 24.84
CA PRO A 563 1.85 0.21 24.34
C PRO A 563 1.90 -0.10 22.83
N PRO A 564 3.00 0.26 22.13
CA PRO A 564 3.17 -0.12 20.74
C PRO A 564 3.26 -1.64 20.57
N ILE A 565 3.00 -2.14 19.36
CA ILE A 565 3.08 -3.58 19.06
C ILE A 565 4.55 -3.98 18.88
N ASN A 566 4.90 -5.22 19.22
CA ASN A 566 6.19 -5.78 18.86
C ASN A 566 6.15 -6.28 17.40
N ILE A 567 6.96 -5.70 16.52
CA ILE A 567 6.91 -5.98 15.08
C ILE A 567 8.31 -6.23 14.52
N MET A 568 8.50 -7.39 13.90
CA MET A 568 9.68 -7.65 13.06
C MET A 568 9.26 -7.63 11.60
N MET A 569 9.93 -6.83 10.77
CA MET A 569 9.73 -6.82 9.32
C MET A 569 10.97 -7.36 8.59
N THR A 570 10.77 -7.99 7.44
CA THR A 570 11.87 -8.42 6.56
C THR A 570 11.56 -8.16 5.09
N GLU A 571 12.57 -7.77 4.32
CA GLU A 571 12.51 -7.64 2.87
C GLU A 571 13.77 -8.15 2.16
N GLY A 572 13.66 -8.46 0.88
CA GLY A 572 14.80 -8.61 -0.03
C GLY A 572 14.88 -7.44 -0.99
N THR A 573 16.07 -6.87 -1.21
CA THR A 573 16.21 -5.66 -2.05
C THR A 573 15.99 -5.91 -3.56
N LEU A 574 15.83 -7.16 -3.97
CA LEU A 574 15.46 -7.58 -5.34
C LEU A 574 14.12 -8.31 -5.39
N ASP A 575 13.25 -8.07 -4.41
CA ASP A 575 11.89 -8.60 -4.42
C ASP A 575 11.07 -8.01 -5.58
N ALA A 576 10.80 -8.82 -6.59
CA ALA A 576 10.00 -8.43 -7.76
C ALA A 576 8.49 -8.69 -7.59
N GLN A 577 8.08 -9.37 -6.51
CA GLN A 577 6.67 -9.66 -6.20
C GLN A 577 6.10 -8.57 -5.28
N THR A 578 6.86 -8.18 -4.26
CA THR A 578 6.59 -7.04 -3.38
C THR A 578 7.79 -6.11 -3.44
N PRO A 579 7.79 -5.13 -4.38
CA PRO A 579 8.92 -4.21 -4.54
C PRO A 579 9.38 -3.61 -3.21
N PRO A 580 10.70 -3.43 -2.97
CA PRO A 580 11.23 -2.94 -1.70
C PRO A 580 10.54 -1.68 -1.20
N ILE A 581 10.23 -0.74 -2.11
CA ILE A 581 9.53 0.51 -1.77
C ILE A 581 8.23 0.28 -1.01
N ALA A 582 7.50 -0.82 -1.24
CA ALA A 582 6.24 -1.11 -0.56
C ALA A 582 6.47 -1.49 0.91
N THR A 583 7.51 -2.28 1.17
CA THR A 583 7.88 -2.70 2.54
C THR A 583 8.55 -1.55 3.29
N GLU A 584 9.48 -0.85 2.65
CA GLU A 584 10.14 0.35 3.17
C GLU A 584 9.13 1.45 3.52
N SER A 585 8.14 1.69 2.65
CA SER A 585 7.07 2.66 2.91
C SER A 585 6.20 2.25 4.10
N LEU A 586 5.84 0.97 4.20
CA LEU A 586 5.07 0.48 5.34
C LEU A 586 5.84 0.67 6.66
N ALA A 587 7.12 0.29 6.68
CA ALA A 587 7.97 0.45 7.85
C ALA A 587 8.18 1.93 8.22
N ALA A 588 8.38 2.81 7.23
CA ALA A 588 8.53 4.25 7.44
C ALA A 588 7.24 4.88 7.98
N ALA A 589 6.07 4.53 7.43
CA ALA A 589 4.78 5.04 7.88
C ALA A 589 4.50 4.63 9.34
N ALA A 590 4.92 3.40 9.70
CA ALA A 590 4.89 2.90 11.06
C ALA A 590 6.04 3.41 11.94
N ARG A 591 6.98 4.23 11.45
CA ARG A 591 8.15 4.69 12.23
C ARG A 591 9.01 3.54 12.79
N ILE A 592 9.06 2.42 12.08
CA ILE A 592 9.88 1.26 12.42
C ILE A 592 11.30 1.47 11.86
N PRO A 593 12.37 1.46 12.68
CA PRO A 593 13.73 1.71 12.21
C PRO A 593 14.29 0.52 11.40
N ILE A 594 15.22 0.80 10.47
CA ILE A 594 15.99 -0.23 9.76
C ILE A 594 17.12 -0.75 10.66
N LEU A 595 17.42 -2.04 10.60
CA LEU A 595 18.57 -2.62 11.28
C LEU A 595 19.89 -2.30 10.54
N ASP A 596 20.92 -1.90 11.28
CA ASP A 596 22.27 -1.66 10.76
C ASP A 596 23.02 -2.98 10.47
N PRO A 597 23.77 -3.09 9.35
CA PRO A 597 23.85 -2.11 8.27
C PRO A 597 22.60 -2.12 7.37
N PRO A 598 22.08 -0.94 6.97
CA PRO A 598 20.99 -0.88 6.00
C PRO A 598 21.48 -1.37 4.63
N ALA A 599 20.58 -1.97 3.84
CA ALA A 599 20.87 -2.36 2.46
C ALA A 599 20.46 -1.27 1.44
N THR A 600 19.51 -0.41 1.81
CA THR A 600 19.06 0.75 1.03
C THR A 600 18.90 1.97 1.94
N ASP A 601 18.78 3.16 1.35
CA ASP A 601 18.53 4.42 2.06
C ASP A 601 17.19 5.04 1.57
N PRO A 602 16.03 4.58 2.09
CA PRO A 602 14.75 5.02 1.55
C PRO A 602 14.50 6.50 1.84
N VAL A 603 13.97 7.24 0.85
CA VAL A 603 13.73 8.69 0.95
C VAL A 603 12.84 9.05 2.15
N ALA A 604 11.86 8.19 2.47
CA ALA A 604 11.01 8.40 3.64
C ALA A 604 11.82 8.42 4.94
N TYR A 605 12.77 7.51 5.15
CA TYR A 605 13.60 7.48 6.36
C TYR A 605 14.43 8.76 6.51
N PHE A 606 15.04 9.23 5.42
CA PHE A 606 15.76 10.50 5.41
C PHE A 606 14.86 11.68 5.82
N LEU A 607 13.66 11.79 5.23
CA LEU A 607 12.73 12.89 5.51
C LEU A 607 12.17 12.86 6.94
N LEU A 608 12.09 11.67 7.52
CA LEU A 608 11.65 11.44 8.89
C LEU A 608 12.79 11.54 9.91
N GLY A 609 14.03 11.72 9.47
CA GLY A 609 15.22 11.75 10.34
C GLY A 609 15.44 10.42 11.09
N MET A 610 15.09 9.30 10.46
CA MET A 610 15.18 7.97 11.05
C MET A 610 16.52 7.32 10.71
N GLU A 611 17.33 7.09 11.73
CA GLU A 611 18.63 6.43 11.60
C GLU A 611 18.52 4.91 11.79
N PRO A 612 19.38 4.12 11.11
CA PRO A 612 19.51 2.69 11.37
C PRO A 612 19.90 2.39 12.83
N ILE A 613 19.43 1.25 13.34
CA ILE A 613 19.70 0.81 14.72
C ILE A 613 20.53 -0.47 14.77
N LYS A 614 21.42 -0.59 15.76
CA LYS A 614 22.30 -1.76 15.93
C LYS A 614 21.70 -2.79 16.89
N THR A 615 22.07 -4.06 16.71
CA THR A 615 21.79 -5.07 17.73
C THR A 615 22.68 -4.88 18.97
N PRO A 616 22.23 -5.28 20.18
CA PRO A 616 20.94 -5.90 20.49
C PRO A 616 19.78 -4.90 20.39
N VAL A 617 18.62 -5.37 19.90
CA VAL A 617 17.40 -4.54 19.79
C VAL A 617 16.35 -5.04 20.78
N LYS A 618 15.88 -4.14 21.66
CA LYS A 618 14.83 -4.40 22.66
C LYS A 618 14.21 -3.07 23.09
N ASN A 619 12.88 -2.98 23.20
CA ASN A 619 12.17 -1.80 23.74
C ASN A 619 12.54 -0.47 23.06
N ASN A 620 12.90 -0.51 21.77
CA ASN A 620 13.33 0.65 21.00
C ASN A 620 12.15 1.46 20.44
N TYR A 621 10.98 0.85 20.33
CA TYR A 621 9.79 1.44 19.74
C TYR A 621 8.82 1.87 20.85
N LYS A 622 8.49 3.16 20.94
CA LYS A 622 7.91 3.75 22.17
C LYS A 622 6.78 4.72 21.89
N ASN A 623 5.76 4.72 22.74
CA ASN A 623 4.75 5.80 22.81
C ASN A 623 4.64 6.29 24.27
N LYS A 624 3.61 7.08 24.59
CA LYS A 624 3.39 7.59 25.96
C LYS A 624 3.01 6.50 26.98
N TYR A 625 2.61 5.32 26.54
CA TYR A 625 2.06 4.24 27.38
C TYR A 625 3.01 3.07 27.59
N GLY A 626 4.05 2.93 26.76
CA GLY A 626 5.06 1.91 26.96
C GLY A 626 6.07 1.81 25.83
N SER A 627 6.77 0.68 25.83
CA SER A 627 7.78 0.36 24.84
C SER A 627 7.62 -1.07 24.35
N SER A 628 7.92 -1.29 23.08
CA SER A 628 8.00 -2.57 22.41
C SER A 628 9.26 -2.63 21.54
N THR A 629 9.47 -3.77 20.90
CA THR A 629 10.59 -3.99 19.99
C THR A 629 10.10 -3.98 18.55
N ALA A 630 10.63 -3.08 17.73
CA ALA A 630 10.32 -3.06 16.30
C ALA A 630 11.52 -2.74 15.42
N PHE A 631 11.66 -3.45 14.30
CA PHE A 631 12.73 -3.22 13.32
C PHE A 631 12.41 -3.83 11.95
N LEU A 632 12.95 -3.22 10.88
CA LEU A 632 12.99 -3.76 9.53
C LEU A 632 14.39 -4.33 9.25
N MET A 633 14.43 -5.59 8.81
CA MET A 633 15.65 -6.21 8.29
C MET A 633 15.63 -6.22 6.77
N GLN A 634 16.69 -5.68 6.17
CA GLN A 634 16.87 -5.71 4.73
C GLN A 634 17.93 -6.74 4.36
N PHE A 635 17.64 -7.56 3.36
CA PHE A 635 18.59 -8.54 2.83
C PHE A 635 19.03 -8.10 1.44
N ASP A 636 20.26 -7.59 1.35
CA ASP A 636 20.85 -7.16 0.07
C ASP A 636 20.86 -8.31 -0.94
N LYS A 637 20.42 -8.00 -2.17
CA LYS A 637 20.32 -8.91 -3.32
C LYS A 637 19.46 -10.16 -3.08
N ALA A 638 18.68 -10.18 -2.01
CA ALA A 638 17.72 -11.24 -1.78
C ALA A 638 16.41 -10.98 -2.53
N ASN A 639 15.71 -12.07 -2.87
CA ASN A 639 14.41 -12.03 -3.52
C ASN A 639 13.27 -12.08 -2.48
N HIS A 640 12.04 -12.23 -2.96
CA HIS A 640 10.83 -12.34 -2.14
C HIS A 640 10.93 -13.33 -0.97
N TRP A 641 11.62 -14.45 -1.18
CA TRP A 641 11.72 -15.55 -0.22
C TRP A 641 12.84 -15.37 0.81
N ALA A 642 13.34 -14.14 1.01
CA ALA A 642 14.47 -13.82 1.88
C ALA A 642 14.32 -14.42 3.30
N ILE A 643 13.12 -14.38 3.88
CA ILE A 643 12.90 -14.90 5.25
C ILE A 643 13.18 -16.40 5.41
N PHE A 644 12.97 -17.19 4.35
CA PHE A 644 13.20 -18.63 4.37
C PHE A 644 14.58 -19.00 3.85
N ASN A 645 15.10 -18.21 2.89
CA ASN A 645 16.35 -18.48 2.21
C ASN A 645 17.57 -18.00 3.02
N GLN A 646 17.44 -16.94 3.81
CA GLN A 646 18.55 -16.37 4.59
C GLN A 646 18.63 -17.01 5.98
N PRO A 647 19.74 -17.70 6.35
CA PRO A 647 19.89 -18.29 7.69
C PRO A 647 19.79 -17.25 8.82
N THR A 648 20.23 -16.02 8.56
CA THR A 648 20.15 -14.90 9.49
C THR A 648 18.70 -14.49 9.75
N ALA A 649 17.82 -14.51 8.75
CA ALA A 649 16.40 -14.24 8.94
C ALA A 649 15.76 -15.26 9.91
N ALA A 650 16.01 -16.55 9.67
CA ALA A 650 15.53 -17.63 10.53
C ALA A 650 15.99 -17.48 11.98
N LYS A 651 17.29 -17.22 12.16
CA LYS A 651 17.84 -16.92 13.48
C LYS A 651 17.11 -15.77 14.17
N ARG A 652 16.82 -14.66 13.46
CA ARG A 652 16.21 -13.47 14.07
C ARG A 652 14.75 -13.64 14.44
N TYR A 653 13.91 -14.23 13.59
CA TYR A 653 12.50 -14.43 13.97
C TYR A 653 12.37 -15.42 15.13
N ILE A 654 13.26 -16.41 15.21
CA ILE A 654 13.35 -17.34 16.34
C ILE A 654 13.73 -16.61 17.63
N GLU A 655 14.80 -15.81 17.61
CA GLU A 655 15.23 -15.03 18.77
C GLU A 655 14.13 -14.09 19.26
N PHE A 656 13.44 -13.45 18.32
CA PHE A 656 12.36 -12.51 18.59
C PHE A 656 11.20 -13.18 19.36
N VAL A 657 10.74 -14.35 18.91
CA VAL A 657 9.67 -15.11 19.58
C VAL A 657 10.16 -15.74 20.90
N LEU A 658 11.31 -16.42 20.90
CA LEU A 658 11.79 -17.12 22.09
C LEU A 658 12.11 -16.18 23.24
N SER A 659 12.70 -15.01 22.97
CA SER A 659 12.97 -14.02 24.02
C SER A 659 11.69 -13.43 24.61
N ALA A 660 10.61 -13.35 23.81
CA ALA A 660 9.29 -12.94 24.29
C ALA A 660 8.69 -13.97 25.25
N ILE A 661 8.82 -15.26 24.93
CA ILE A 661 8.38 -16.36 25.80
C ILE A 661 9.19 -16.38 27.10
N GLN A 662 10.52 -16.28 26.99
CA GLN A 662 11.44 -16.45 28.13
C GLN A 662 11.51 -15.22 29.05
N THR A 663 11.41 -14.01 28.50
CA THR A 663 11.66 -12.76 29.25
C THR A 663 10.47 -11.81 29.27
N GLY A 664 9.36 -12.17 28.61
CA GLY A 664 8.18 -11.31 28.48
C GLY A 664 8.32 -10.19 27.44
N THR A 665 9.50 -10.01 26.83
CA THR A 665 9.73 -8.94 25.85
C THR A 665 10.54 -9.46 24.66
N PRO A 666 10.02 -9.35 23.42
CA PRO A 666 10.77 -9.69 22.21
C PRO A 666 12.08 -8.91 22.10
N SER A 667 13.14 -9.56 21.65
CA SER A 667 14.47 -8.96 21.43
C SER A 667 15.32 -9.79 20.48
N ILE A 668 16.33 -9.16 19.88
CA ILE A 668 17.36 -9.83 19.07
C ILE A 668 18.76 -9.40 19.53
N GLN A 669 19.76 -10.26 19.32
CA GLN A 669 21.14 -10.06 19.80
C GLN A 669 22.15 -9.71 18.71
#